data_AF-A0A1V2L395-F1
#
_entry.id   AF-A0A1V2L395-F1
#
_cell.length_a   1.000
_cell.length_b   1.000
_cell.length_c   1.000
_cell.angle_alpha   90.00
_cell.angle_beta   90.00
_cell.angle_gamma   90.00
#
_symmetry.space_group_name_H-M   'P 1'
#
loop_
_entity.id
_entity.type
_entity.pdbx_description
1 polymer ?
#
loop_
_entity_poly.entity_id
_entity_poly.type
_entity_poly.pdbx_seq_one_letter_code
_entity_poly.pdbx_strand_id
1 'polypeptide(L)'
;MSFSTRLTPIPLKNTDLFKPVKIGSIELDHRVVLAPLTRFRNDDAGVPTEIMAEYYSQRSSRPGTLIITEATFISKQAGGYPHAPGIWSKDQVEGWKKVHEAVHKNKSYSFQQLWAIGRQSNPEQLKKEGSPFVSASDIYMDDASKKAALEAGNELRALSKDEIKQYIKDYVTAAKNSLEAGADGVELHSANGYLLNQFLDSLSNKRTDEYGGSIENRARFTLEVVDALIEAVGADKVGIRLSPFGTFGTMSGTSDPLYLSVYAYVVGQLELRAQKGNRLAYIHVVEPRVANLAFQEGEGISDGSSDFIYDIWKGPVIRAGDYALNPKLAAEHASKGSTLIAYGRMFIANPDLPDRLYNGWDLNEYNRGTFYSPGPVGYTDLPTYEEAKKQQEEGFEPVALKDTNVFKPIKVGNIELKHRIALAPLTRLRNTNNLPGQWSVEYYDQRSKYPGTLIITEGTLISPEYGSGPPNVPEISTDEQVEAWKPIHDKIHENGSYSFQQLWALGRQSYPQILKQRGLQFISASDGVYMDEETEKAAKEFGTPLHGLTKAEIKECVEHYVRAAKNSLKSGADGVELHSGNGYLLNQFIDPMSNKRTDEYGGSIENRARLTLEVLDALIDAVGPDKVGIRFSPWGTFGDMTGHKDPTIFAQYAYLIAEIENRARKGKKIAYIHLIEPRVPDMSYAEGEYTVPTGSNDFIYSIWNGTVIRAGDYALHPEQAKIDTEKHETLLAYGRMFISNPDLPKRLYEGQKLTQYGRGHFHSAEPYGYIDYPTYEEIEKNGFPQREKKEDGPGYTEALKAGHINTMAFNEDFKPIPLKDTPLLTPITVGAVTLQNRIAYSPCNRLRNPNYIPSDLTVEYYAQRAMTHGTLLIAEGTAVSPSAGGYPGAPGIWSDEQIAAWRRVFDGVHARGSFIFHQIFHMGRQSNSVDLGAKGFKFYGVTDDLYMDEASKTASLAANNPLRGLTRDQIKEVINDHVQAAKNSLKAGSDGIELHAANGFLHNQFLDSTSNQRTDEYGGSIENRARFVLETVDAIVEAIGAEKLGLRISPYGTFGNMSGISDPNYLAQYAYLVGELEKRALKGKRLAYIHILEPRALAAAISDEVDPSLENSTEWSDFIYTVWKGVVIRAGDYGRNPEVAQRHSEKPNTIIAYGRFFISNPDLVERLQHGYKLTAYDRNTFYTHTKDGYTDYKTYKEILADQTVSA
;
A
#
# COMPACT_ATOMS: atom_id res chain seq x y z
N MET A 1 6.41 2.96 28.98
CA MET A 1 6.04 3.15 27.55
C MET A 1 6.79 2.10 26.75
N SER A 2 6.15 1.47 25.77
CA SER A 2 6.83 0.53 24.87
C SER A 2 7.28 1.25 23.60
N PHE A 3 8.48 0.90 23.15
CA PHE A 3 8.90 1.19 21.79
C PHE A 3 8.04 0.39 20.81
N SER A 4 7.83 0.93 19.63
CA SER A 4 7.10 0.31 18.53
C SER A 4 7.81 -0.97 18.10
N THR A 5 7.08 -2.08 18.12
CA THR A 5 7.52 -3.37 17.58
C THR A 5 7.14 -3.54 16.10
N ARG A 6 6.38 -2.59 15.54
CA ARG A 6 5.94 -2.61 14.14
C ARG A 6 7.09 -2.39 13.14
N LEU A 7 8.27 -2.01 13.63
CA LEU A 7 9.41 -1.64 12.82
C LEU A 7 10.71 -2.00 13.56
N THR A 8 11.68 -2.51 12.82
CA THR A 8 13.09 -2.46 13.24
C THR A 8 13.73 -1.21 12.62
N PRO A 9 14.05 -0.17 13.41
CA PRO A 9 14.67 1.04 12.88
C PRO A 9 16.03 0.70 12.24
N ILE A 10 16.37 1.41 11.17
CA ILE A 10 17.70 1.35 10.55
C ILE A 10 18.36 2.73 10.63
N PRO A 11 19.67 2.83 10.88
CA PRO A 11 20.36 4.12 10.86
C PRO A 11 20.33 4.73 9.46
N LEU A 12 19.85 5.96 9.33
CA LEU A 12 19.76 6.67 8.04
C LEU A 12 20.81 7.78 7.88
N LYS A 13 21.72 7.97 8.86
CA LYS A 13 22.76 9.02 8.84
C LYS A 13 23.63 9.10 7.58
N ASN A 14 23.80 7.99 6.85
CA ASN A 14 24.63 7.91 5.65
C ASN A 14 23.83 8.09 4.34
N THR A 15 22.55 8.42 4.43
CA THR A 15 21.65 8.59 3.27
C THR A 15 21.44 10.07 2.96
N ASP A 16 20.85 10.37 1.80
CA ASP A 16 20.52 11.74 1.41
C ASP A 16 19.51 12.41 2.35
N LEU A 17 18.78 11.64 3.17
CA LEU A 17 17.86 12.16 4.18
C LEU A 17 18.53 13.08 5.20
N PHE A 18 19.83 12.91 5.45
CA PHE A 18 20.62 13.75 6.37
C PHE A 18 21.70 14.59 5.67
N LYS A 19 21.54 14.81 4.36
CA LYS A 19 22.32 15.83 3.64
C LYS A 19 21.57 17.16 3.62
N PRO A 20 22.28 18.29 3.67
CA PRO A 20 21.65 19.60 3.52
C PRO A 20 20.86 19.74 2.22
N VAL A 21 19.81 20.56 2.26
CA VAL A 21 19.00 20.88 1.09
C VAL A 21 18.47 22.31 1.18
N LYS A 22 18.49 23.03 0.06
CA LYS A 22 17.92 24.36 -0.04
C LYS A 22 16.46 24.29 -0.49
N ILE A 23 15.57 24.96 0.23
CA ILE A 23 14.18 25.20 -0.21
C ILE A 23 13.91 26.71 -0.16
N GLY A 24 13.41 27.28 -1.26
CA GLY A 24 13.26 28.73 -1.35
C GLY A 24 14.55 29.49 -1.00
N SER A 25 14.48 30.35 0.01
CA SER A 25 15.62 31.11 0.55
C SER A 25 16.31 30.46 1.77
N ILE A 26 15.81 29.34 2.30
CA ILE A 26 16.35 28.68 3.50
C ILE A 26 17.21 27.44 3.15
N GLU A 27 18.23 27.19 3.97
CA GLU A 27 19.10 26.02 3.89
C GLU A 27 18.83 25.14 5.11
N LEU A 28 18.34 23.93 4.87
CA LEU A 28 18.07 22.94 5.90
C LEU A 28 19.28 22.03 6.07
N ASP A 29 19.59 21.63 7.30
CA ASP A 29 20.70 20.72 7.59
C ASP A 29 20.38 19.27 7.21
N HIS A 30 19.09 18.94 7.06
CA HIS A 30 18.61 17.62 6.68
C HIS A 30 17.23 17.69 6.02
N ARG A 31 16.78 16.54 5.49
CA ARG A 31 15.55 16.42 4.70
C ARG A 31 14.36 15.80 5.44
N VAL A 32 14.46 15.64 6.77
CA VAL A 32 13.34 15.25 7.65
C VAL A 32 12.45 16.46 7.96
N VAL A 33 11.14 16.31 7.74
CA VAL A 33 10.15 17.39 7.88
C VAL A 33 9.01 16.96 8.82
N LEU A 34 8.53 17.86 9.68
CA LEU A 34 7.25 17.66 10.37
C LEU A 34 6.10 17.98 9.42
N ALA A 35 5.25 16.99 9.13
CA ALA A 35 4.04 17.19 8.35
C ALA A 35 3.02 18.08 9.13
N PRO A 36 2.15 18.83 8.43
CA PRO A 36 1.10 19.62 9.07
C PRO A 36 0.03 18.70 9.66
N LEU A 37 -0.15 18.77 10.98
CA LEU A 37 -1.06 17.91 11.75
C LEU A 37 -1.87 18.79 12.71
N THR A 38 -3.15 19.05 12.40
CA THR A 38 -4.05 19.80 13.28
C THR A 38 -4.34 19.06 14.58
N ARG A 39 -4.21 19.75 15.71
CA ARG A 39 -4.30 19.14 17.06
C ARG A 39 -5.34 19.80 17.98
N PHE A 40 -5.98 20.89 17.56
CA PHE A 40 -7.09 21.54 18.29
C PHE A 40 -6.73 21.99 19.73
N ARG A 41 -5.52 22.56 19.92
CA ARG A 41 -5.03 23.04 21.24
C ARG A 41 -5.06 24.57 21.40
N ASN A 42 -5.76 25.27 20.51
CA ASN A 42 -5.94 26.71 20.59
C ASN A 42 -7.08 27.05 21.56
N ASP A 43 -7.14 28.29 21.99
CA ASP A 43 -8.30 28.78 22.74
C ASP A 43 -9.57 28.89 21.87
N ASP A 44 -10.67 29.35 22.46
CA ASP A 44 -11.96 29.51 21.76
C ASP A 44 -11.91 30.55 20.63
N ALA A 45 -10.95 31.47 20.66
CA ALA A 45 -10.72 32.46 19.61
C ALA A 45 -9.75 31.97 18.52
N GLY A 46 -9.25 30.74 18.62
CA GLY A 46 -8.27 30.16 17.71
C GLY A 46 -6.88 30.76 17.87
N VAL A 47 -6.56 31.32 19.05
CA VAL A 47 -5.22 31.83 19.38
C VAL A 47 -4.35 30.68 19.88
N PRO A 48 -3.11 30.53 19.37
CA PRO A 48 -2.16 29.55 19.88
C PRO A 48 -1.87 29.72 21.36
N THR A 49 -1.91 28.60 22.09
CA THR A 49 -1.65 28.57 23.53
C THR A 49 -0.17 28.29 23.82
N GLU A 50 0.27 28.54 25.06
CA GLU A 50 1.68 28.31 25.47
C GLU A 50 2.15 26.87 25.24
N ILE A 51 1.26 25.88 25.42
CA ILE A 51 1.60 24.46 25.20
C ILE A 51 1.92 24.16 23.73
N MET A 52 1.43 24.98 22.79
CA MET A 52 1.77 24.84 21.37
C MET A 52 3.21 25.27 21.09
N ALA A 53 3.68 26.35 21.74
CA ALA A 53 5.08 26.77 21.61
C ALA A 53 6.04 25.70 22.15
N GLU A 54 5.70 25.07 23.29
CA GLU A 54 6.42 23.91 23.81
C GLU A 54 6.40 22.72 22.83
N TYR A 55 5.23 22.37 22.29
CA TYR A 55 5.07 21.28 21.33
C TYR A 55 5.97 21.43 20.09
N TYR A 56 6.01 22.63 19.50
CA TYR A 56 6.84 22.90 18.33
C TYR A 56 8.32 23.06 18.68
N SER A 57 8.65 23.56 19.88
CA SER A 57 10.03 23.55 20.39
C SER A 57 10.57 22.12 20.48
N GLN A 58 9.80 21.18 21.04
CA GLN A 58 10.21 19.78 21.17
C GLN A 58 10.56 19.14 19.82
N ARG A 59 9.74 19.39 18.79
CA ARG A 59 9.85 18.78 17.45
C ARG A 59 10.85 19.47 16.53
N SER A 60 11.32 20.65 16.92
CA SER A 60 12.37 21.40 16.23
C SER A 60 13.74 21.27 16.91
N SER A 61 13.86 20.38 17.90
CA SER A 61 15.04 20.21 18.77
C SER A 61 16.33 19.90 18.02
N ARG A 62 16.26 19.22 16.87
CA ARG A 62 17.40 19.05 15.97
C ARG A 62 17.54 20.27 15.06
N PRO A 63 18.69 20.97 15.05
CA PRO A 63 18.93 22.13 14.19
C PRO A 63 18.69 21.83 12.70
N GLY A 64 18.23 22.85 11.96
CA GLY A 64 17.94 22.76 10.54
C GLY A 64 16.69 21.93 10.19
N THR A 65 15.84 21.60 11.18
CA THR A 65 14.56 20.92 10.92
C THR A 65 13.56 21.88 10.30
N LEU A 66 12.84 21.41 9.26
CA LEU A 66 11.67 22.11 8.74
C LEU A 66 10.41 21.65 9.45
N ILE A 67 9.70 22.61 10.04
CA ILE A 67 8.41 22.44 10.68
C ILE A 67 7.33 23.02 9.77
N ILE A 68 6.37 22.20 9.34
CA ILE A 68 5.14 22.71 8.75
C ILE A 68 4.08 22.69 9.84
N THR A 69 3.64 23.88 10.28
CA THR A 69 2.71 23.98 11.41
C THR A 69 1.34 23.40 11.04
N GLU A 70 0.47 23.26 12.04
CA GLU A 70 -0.88 22.82 11.78
C GLU A 70 -1.67 23.78 10.90
N ALA A 71 -2.66 23.22 10.21
CA ALA A 71 -3.51 23.94 9.28
C ALA A 71 -4.21 25.12 10.00
N THR A 72 -3.99 26.33 9.50
CA THR A 72 -4.44 27.59 10.12
C THR A 72 -5.45 28.29 9.22
N PHE A 73 -6.60 28.63 9.77
CA PHE A 73 -7.66 29.32 9.06
C PHE A 73 -7.24 30.71 8.61
N ILE A 74 -7.49 31.00 7.33
CA ILE A 74 -7.15 32.31 6.72
C ILE A 74 -8.11 33.43 7.11
N SER A 75 -9.33 33.08 7.51
CA SER A 75 -10.36 34.00 7.96
C SER A 75 -11.43 33.23 8.75
N LYS A 76 -12.27 33.96 9.50
CA LYS A 76 -13.36 33.35 10.27
C LYS A 76 -14.31 32.52 9.39
N GLN A 77 -14.62 32.99 8.19
CA GLN A 77 -15.51 32.30 7.25
C GLN A 77 -14.89 31.05 6.57
N ALA A 78 -13.56 30.90 6.65
CA ALA A 78 -12.85 29.74 6.11
C ALA A 78 -12.81 28.56 7.10
N GLY A 79 -13.26 28.77 8.34
CA GLY A 79 -13.16 27.83 9.46
C GLY A 79 -14.35 26.90 9.62
N GLY A 80 -14.80 26.74 10.87
CA GLY A 80 -15.89 25.84 11.24
C GLY A 80 -15.47 24.62 12.05
N TYR A 81 -14.22 24.54 12.53
CA TYR A 81 -13.84 23.62 13.60
C TYR A 81 -13.44 24.39 14.86
N PRO A 82 -14.04 24.09 16.02
CA PRO A 82 -13.61 24.67 17.29
C PRO A 82 -12.14 24.37 17.60
N HIS A 83 -11.46 25.31 18.28
CA HIS A 83 -10.06 25.18 18.75
C HIS A 83 -8.99 24.96 17.66
N ALA A 84 -9.35 25.03 16.37
CA ALA A 84 -8.38 25.14 15.29
C ALA A 84 -7.81 26.56 15.23
N PRO A 85 -6.55 26.74 14.82
CA PRO A 85 -5.93 28.04 14.84
C PRO A 85 -6.41 28.95 13.71
N GLY A 86 -6.37 30.26 13.96
CA GLY A 86 -6.54 31.30 12.94
C GLY A 86 -5.30 32.19 12.79
N ILE A 87 -5.28 33.02 11.74
CA ILE A 87 -4.22 34.04 11.51
C ILE A 87 -4.77 35.31 10.82
N TRP A 88 -5.97 35.77 11.21
CA TRP A 88 -6.58 37.01 10.69
C TRP A 88 -6.67 38.14 11.74
N SER A 89 -6.47 37.85 13.03
CA SER A 89 -6.50 38.83 14.12
C SER A 89 -5.11 39.12 14.70
N LYS A 90 -4.96 40.25 15.39
CA LYS A 90 -3.71 40.60 16.06
C LYS A 90 -3.34 39.61 17.17
N ASP A 91 -4.31 39.17 17.96
CA ASP A 91 -4.07 38.22 19.05
C ASP A 91 -3.57 36.87 18.51
N GLN A 92 -4.08 36.45 17.36
CA GLN A 92 -3.61 35.26 16.66
C GLN A 92 -2.16 35.42 16.17
N VAL A 93 -1.81 36.57 15.59
CA VAL A 93 -0.43 36.89 15.18
C VAL A 93 0.53 36.84 16.39
N GLU A 94 0.17 37.45 17.51
CA GLU A 94 0.99 37.43 18.74
C GLU A 94 1.11 36.02 19.35
N GLY A 95 0.06 35.20 19.27
CA GLY A 95 0.11 33.80 19.69
C GLY A 95 1.06 32.97 18.81
N TRP A 96 0.95 33.10 17.49
CA TRP A 96 1.83 32.41 16.54
C TRP A 96 3.29 32.86 16.64
N LYS A 97 3.54 34.11 16.98
CA LYS A 97 4.89 34.63 17.21
C LYS A 97 5.68 33.83 18.23
N LYS A 98 5.04 33.46 19.35
CA LYS A 98 5.68 32.61 20.38
C LYS A 98 6.06 31.24 19.84
N VAL A 99 5.23 30.66 18.97
CA VAL A 99 5.48 29.37 18.34
C VAL A 99 6.68 29.45 17.39
N HIS A 100 6.71 30.43 16.50
CA HIS A 100 7.81 30.61 15.55
C HIS A 100 9.14 30.94 16.26
N GLU A 101 9.11 31.82 17.27
CA GLU A 101 10.28 32.11 18.10
C GLU A 101 10.85 30.85 18.79
N ALA A 102 9.97 29.96 19.27
CA ALA A 102 10.38 28.70 19.89
C ALA A 102 11.08 27.76 18.89
N VAL A 103 10.60 27.70 17.64
CA VAL A 103 11.25 26.92 16.56
C VAL A 103 12.60 27.53 16.19
N HIS A 104 12.65 28.86 16.01
CA HIS A 104 13.88 29.57 15.63
C HIS A 104 14.96 29.51 16.70
N LYS A 105 14.59 29.47 17.98
CA LYS A 105 15.54 29.29 19.10
C LYS A 105 16.34 28.00 18.99
N ASN A 106 15.78 26.97 18.35
CA ASN A 106 16.46 25.70 18.06
C ASN A 106 17.23 25.70 16.74
N LYS A 107 17.35 26.86 16.06
CA LYS A 107 17.95 27.01 14.73
C LYS A 107 17.26 26.15 13.66
N SER A 108 15.95 26.02 13.79
CA SER A 108 15.07 25.32 12.86
C SER A 108 14.14 26.32 12.17
N TYR A 109 13.43 25.88 11.14
CA TYR A 109 12.61 26.73 10.28
C TYR A 109 11.15 26.32 10.32
N SER A 110 10.23 27.26 10.10
CA SER A 110 8.79 27.03 10.17
C SER A 110 8.03 27.62 8.98
N PHE A 111 7.19 26.79 8.36
CA PHE A 111 6.21 27.21 7.37
C PHE A 111 4.80 27.06 7.94
N GLN A 112 3.99 28.10 7.86
CA GLN A 112 2.62 28.05 8.36
C GLN A 112 1.64 27.58 7.28
N GLN A 113 0.89 26.51 7.54
CA GLN A 113 -0.07 26.00 6.55
C GLN A 113 -1.36 26.81 6.56
N LEU A 114 -1.74 27.38 5.41
CA LEU A 114 -2.95 28.17 5.22
C LEU A 114 -4.12 27.30 4.76
N TRP A 115 -5.27 27.48 5.41
CA TRP A 115 -6.38 26.53 5.33
C TRP A 115 -7.75 27.19 5.17
N ALA A 116 -8.58 26.61 4.29
CA ALA A 116 -10.00 26.86 4.17
C ALA A 116 -10.74 25.52 4.01
N ILE A 117 -11.70 25.23 4.90
CA ILE A 117 -12.24 23.87 5.04
C ILE A 117 -13.26 23.52 3.94
N GLY A 118 -14.13 24.46 3.56
CA GLY A 118 -15.21 24.22 2.59
C GLY A 118 -16.26 23.24 3.11
N ARG A 119 -16.72 22.28 2.30
CA ARG A 119 -17.81 21.33 2.69
C ARG A 119 -17.50 20.38 3.84
N GLN A 120 -16.27 20.40 4.37
CA GLN A 120 -15.88 19.63 5.56
C GLN A 120 -16.18 20.36 6.88
N SER A 121 -16.54 21.65 6.85
CA SER A 121 -16.81 22.44 8.05
C SER A 121 -18.00 21.90 8.85
N ASN A 122 -18.01 22.13 10.17
CA ASN A 122 -19.20 21.89 10.97
C ASN A 122 -20.23 23.02 10.70
N PRO A 123 -21.41 22.72 10.12
CA PRO A 123 -22.38 23.74 9.74
C PRO A 123 -23.00 24.45 10.95
N GLU A 124 -23.14 23.77 12.09
CA GLU A 124 -23.63 24.35 13.35
C GLU A 124 -22.63 25.37 13.89
N GLN A 125 -21.33 25.04 13.87
CA GLN A 125 -20.28 25.96 14.30
C GLN A 125 -20.22 27.20 13.42
N LEU A 126 -20.25 27.03 12.09
CA LEU A 126 -20.32 28.16 11.16
C LEU A 126 -21.55 29.05 11.42
N LYS A 127 -22.71 28.43 11.73
CA LYS A 127 -23.93 29.18 12.05
C LYS A 127 -23.76 30.04 13.31
N LYS A 128 -23.20 29.47 14.39
CA LYS A 128 -22.88 30.20 15.63
C LYS A 128 -21.93 31.37 15.37
N GLU A 129 -21.01 31.20 14.44
CA GLU A 129 -20.03 32.21 14.04
C GLU A 129 -20.57 33.28 13.07
N GLY A 130 -21.76 33.08 12.50
CA GLY A 130 -22.35 33.94 11.48
C GLY A 130 -21.77 33.75 10.07
N SER A 131 -21.10 32.62 9.82
CA SER A 131 -20.42 32.29 8.58
C SER A 131 -21.26 31.34 7.70
N PRO A 132 -21.24 31.50 6.36
CA PRO A 132 -21.98 30.63 5.45
C PRO A 132 -21.28 29.26 5.29
N PHE A 133 -22.06 28.20 5.06
CA PHE A 133 -21.51 26.90 4.68
C PHE A 133 -21.32 26.80 3.17
N VAL A 134 -20.06 26.69 2.71
CA VAL A 134 -19.69 26.88 1.30
C VAL A 134 -18.74 25.81 0.75
N SER A 135 -18.75 25.64 -0.58
CA SER A 135 -17.86 24.74 -1.33
C SER A 135 -17.76 25.17 -2.80
N ALA A 136 -17.07 24.39 -3.64
CA ALA A 136 -17.06 24.55 -5.09
C ALA A 136 -18.48 24.44 -5.69
N SER A 137 -19.29 23.53 -5.17
CA SER A 137 -20.69 23.28 -5.54
C SER A 137 -21.52 22.92 -4.30
N ASP A 138 -22.84 22.91 -4.42
CA ASP A 138 -23.82 22.53 -3.38
C ASP A 138 -23.91 21.01 -3.14
N ILE A 139 -22.75 20.33 -3.22
CA ILE A 139 -22.64 18.86 -3.09
C ILE A 139 -22.06 18.51 -1.73
N TYR A 140 -22.95 18.01 -0.87
CA TYR A 140 -22.62 17.44 0.43
C TYR A 140 -21.69 16.23 0.31
N MET A 141 -20.96 15.92 1.37
CA MET A 141 -20.07 14.75 1.37
C MET A 141 -20.86 13.44 1.40
N ASP A 142 -21.98 13.44 2.13
CA ASP A 142 -22.86 12.30 2.38
C ASP A 142 -24.22 12.78 2.94
N ASP A 143 -25.14 11.85 3.18
CA ASP A 143 -26.46 12.17 3.75
C ASP A 143 -26.38 12.73 5.18
N ALA A 144 -25.36 12.34 5.95
CA ALA A 144 -25.16 12.79 7.33
C ALA A 144 -24.78 14.28 7.38
N SER A 145 -23.84 14.71 6.55
CA SER A 145 -23.43 16.11 6.40
C SER A 145 -24.57 16.99 5.85
N LYS A 146 -25.39 16.46 4.93
CA LYS A 146 -26.61 17.15 4.47
C LYS A 146 -27.61 17.35 5.60
N LYS A 147 -27.90 16.29 6.36
CA LYS A 147 -28.81 16.36 7.51
C LYS A 147 -28.33 17.38 8.54
N ALA A 148 -27.05 17.33 8.92
CA ALA A 148 -26.47 18.27 9.89
C ALA A 148 -26.59 19.74 9.44
N ALA A 149 -26.39 20.01 8.14
CA ALA A 149 -26.52 21.36 7.60
C ALA A 149 -27.96 21.90 7.64
N LEU A 150 -28.94 21.04 7.32
CA LEU A 150 -30.37 21.37 7.38
C LEU A 150 -30.82 21.62 8.83
N GLU A 151 -30.41 20.75 9.77
CA GLU A 151 -30.70 20.90 11.19
C GLU A 151 -30.08 22.17 11.80
N ALA A 152 -28.89 22.56 11.34
CA ALA A 152 -28.24 23.81 11.74
C ALA A 152 -28.84 25.06 11.09
N GLY A 153 -29.70 24.93 10.07
CA GLY A 153 -30.20 26.05 9.27
C GLY A 153 -29.08 26.82 8.54
N ASN A 154 -28.06 26.08 8.06
CA ASN A 154 -26.91 26.61 7.33
C ASN A 154 -26.58 25.68 6.15
N GLU A 155 -27.44 25.71 5.12
CA GLU A 155 -27.31 24.84 3.95
C GLU A 155 -26.04 25.13 3.15
N LEU A 156 -25.44 24.06 2.62
CA LEU A 156 -24.28 24.15 1.76
C LEU A 156 -24.65 24.85 0.45
N ARG A 157 -23.85 25.83 0.04
CA ARG A 157 -23.98 26.48 -1.27
C ARG A 157 -22.65 26.60 -1.99
N ALA A 158 -22.72 26.77 -3.31
CA ALA A 158 -21.56 27.11 -4.11
C ALA A 158 -21.05 28.53 -3.79
N LEU A 159 -19.72 28.71 -3.79
CA LEU A 159 -19.13 30.05 -3.78
C LEU A 159 -19.46 30.83 -5.05
N SER A 160 -19.79 32.11 -4.90
CA SER A 160 -19.84 33.06 -6.02
C SER A 160 -18.44 33.51 -6.41
N LYS A 161 -18.31 34.13 -7.60
CA LYS A 161 -17.01 34.66 -8.08
C LYS A 161 -16.45 35.76 -7.19
N ASP A 162 -17.30 36.62 -6.63
CA ASP A 162 -16.88 37.69 -5.73
C ASP A 162 -16.40 37.13 -4.39
N GLU A 163 -17.01 36.06 -3.91
CA GLU A 163 -16.53 35.36 -2.71
C GLU A 163 -15.20 34.66 -2.99
N ILE A 164 -15.01 34.02 -4.14
CA ILE A 164 -13.71 33.45 -4.53
C ILE A 164 -12.62 34.53 -4.47
N LYS A 165 -12.88 35.72 -5.03
CA LYS A 165 -11.97 36.87 -4.92
C LYS A 165 -11.74 37.32 -3.48
N GLN A 166 -12.75 37.22 -2.61
CA GLN A 166 -12.58 37.51 -1.18
C GLN A 166 -11.71 36.46 -0.50
N TYR A 167 -11.89 35.16 -0.76
CA TYR A 167 -11.00 34.12 -0.23
C TYR A 167 -9.56 34.31 -0.68
N ILE A 168 -9.31 34.75 -1.93
CA ILE A 168 -7.96 35.10 -2.40
C ILE A 168 -7.35 36.22 -1.54
N LYS A 169 -8.12 37.28 -1.23
CA LYS A 169 -7.66 38.36 -0.34
C LYS A 169 -7.42 37.86 1.09
N ASP A 170 -8.26 36.95 1.57
CA ASP A 170 -8.10 36.33 2.89
C ASP A 170 -6.79 35.52 2.95
N TYR A 171 -6.47 34.73 1.91
CA TYR A 171 -5.19 34.01 1.79
C TYR A 171 -4.00 34.98 1.81
N VAL A 172 -4.07 36.08 1.07
CA VAL A 172 -3.01 37.12 1.06
C VAL A 172 -2.82 37.74 2.44
N THR A 173 -3.92 38.05 3.14
CA THR A 173 -3.87 38.63 4.48
C THR A 173 -3.25 37.64 5.47
N ALA A 174 -3.73 36.39 5.44
CA ALA A 174 -3.22 35.32 6.28
C ALA A 174 -1.74 35.05 6.05
N ALA A 175 -1.27 35.09 4.80
CA ALA A 175 0.14 34.93 4.49
C ALA A 175 0.99 36.06 5.06
N LYS A 176 0.59 37.32 4.85
CA LYS A 176 1.29 38.48 5.42
C LYS A 176 1.36 38.41 6.94
N ASN A 177 0.24 38.06 7.58
CA ASN A 177 0.16 37.90 9.03
C ASN A 177 1.03 36.75 9.54
N SER A 178 1.13 35.63 8.80
CA SER A 178 2.01 34.51 9.16
C SER A 178 3.49 34.94 9.15
N LEU A 179 3.90 35.70 8.12
CA LEU A 179 5.26 36.26 8.05
C LEU A 179 5.50 37.33 9.13
N GLU A 180 4.50 38.15 9.45
CA GLU A 180 4.56 39.12 10.55
C GLU A 180 4.74 38.41 11.91
N ALA A 181 4.09 37.26 12.09
CA ALA A 181 4.31 36.38 13.25
C ALA A 181 5.68 35.70 13.24
N GLY A 182 6.46 35.80 12.17
CA GLY A 182 7.81 35.24 12.10
C GLY A 182 7.90 33.86 11.43
N ALA A 183 6.87 33.39 10.72
CA ALA A 183 7.02 32.23 9.85
C ALA A 183 8.04 32.52 8.73
N ASP A 184 8.86 31.52 8.37
CA ASP A 184 9.82 31.62 7.27
C ASP A 184 9.12 31.58 5.90
N GLY A 185 7.93 31.00 5.86
CA GLY A 185 7.05 30.97 4.69
C GLY A 185 5.68 30.40 5.02
N VAL A 186 4.89 30.16 3.98
CA VAL A 186 3.54 29.60 4.08
C VAL A 186 3.36 28.42 3.15
N GLU A 187 2.55 27.46 3.57
CA GLU A 187 2.12 26.34 2.73
C GLU A 187 0.64 26.49 2.36
N LEU A 188 0.33 26.53 1.07
CA LEU A 188 -1.05 26.52 0.60
C LEU A 188 -1.65 25.11 0.68
N HIS A 189 -2.70 24.92 1.48
CA HIS A 189 -3.37 23.63 1.55
C HIS A 189 -4.36 23.41 0.40
N SER A 190 -3.93 22.73 -0.67
CA SER A 190 -4.76 22.31 -1.81
C SER A 190 -4.87 20.78 -1.91
N ALA A 191 -5.19 20.16 -0.79
CA ALA A 191 -5.19 18.70 -0.61
C ALA A 191 -6.29 18.26 0.37
N ASN A 192 -6.41 16.94 0.57
CA ASN A 192 -7.22 16.27 1.60
C ASN A 192 -8.69 16.71 1.61
N GLY A 193 -9.25 16.99 0.43
CA GLY A 193 -10.67 17.31 0.27
C GLY A 193 -11.11 18.64 0.88
N TYR A 194 -10.19 19.55 1.21
CA TYR A 194 -10.52 20.92 1.65
C TYR A 194 -10.82 21.84 0.46
N LEU A 195 -11.16 23.11 0.71
CA LEU A 195 -11.80 23.97 -0.28
C LEU A 195 -11.09 24.02 -1.63
N LEU A 196 -9.77 24.23 -1.67
CA LEU A 196 -9.04 24.29 -2.94
C LEU A 196 -9.02 22.93 -3.65
N ASN A 197 -8.87 21.83 -2.91
CA ASN A 197 -8.99 20.48 -3.47
C ASN A 197 -10.41 20.21 -3.99
N GLN A 198 -11.45 20.73 -3.32
CA GLN A 198 -12.83 20.61 -3.76
C GLN A 198 -13.06 21.27 -5.12
N PHE A 199 -12.30 22.30 -5.48
CA PHE A 199 -12.33 22.89 -6.83
C PHE A 199 -11.57 22.04 -7.86
N LEU A 200 -10.47 21.40 -7.47
CA LEU A 200 -9.70 20.51 -8.35
C LEU A 200 -10.48 19.24 -8.73
N ASP A 201 -11.23 18.69 -7.78
CA ASP A 201 -11.84 17.37 -7.88
C ASP A 201 -13.18 17.37 -8.62
N SER A 202 -13.37 16.37 -9.48
CA SER A 202 -14.55 16.27 -10.34
C SER A 202 -15.82 15.83 -9.62
N LEU A 203 -15.73 15.19 -8.44
CA LEU A 203 -16.90 14.79 -7.64
C LEU A 203 -17.49 15.98 -6.89
N SER A 204 -16.65 16.89 -6.38
CA SER A 204 -17.09 18.07 -5.62
C SER A 204 -17.34 19.31 -6.47
N ASN A 205 -16.69 19.44 -7.64
CA ASN A 205 -16.86 20.59 -8.52
C ASN A 205 -17.71 20.24 -9.75
N LYS A 206 -18.98 20.66 -9.73
CA LYS A 206 -19.92 20.57 -10.85
C LYS A 206 -20.23 21.93 -11.47
N ARG A 207 -19.37 22.93 -11.24
CA ARG A 207 -19.55 24.27 -11.80
C ARG A 207 -19.43 24.24 -13.33
N THR A 208 -20.14 25.15 -13.96
CA THR A 208 -20.14 25.38 -15.42
C THR A 208 -19.59 26.76 -15.79
N ASP A 209 -19.14 27.54 -14.81
CA ASP A 209 -18.44 28.80 -15.02
C ASP A 209 -16.92 28.60 -15.17
N GLU A 210 -16.15 29.68 -15.16
CA GLU A 210 -14.70 29.65 -15.32
C GLU A 210 -13.94 28.89 -14.23
N TYR A 211 -14.60 28.46 -13.15
CA TYR A 211 -14.00 27.69 -12.06
C TYR A 211 -14.37 26.20 -12.09
N GLY A 212 -15.08 25.72 -13.11
CA GLY A 212 -15.33 24.29 -13.33
C GLY A 212 -15.52 23.93 -14.81
N GLY A 213 -15.90 22.67 -15.06
CA GLY A 213 -16.19 22.17 -16.42
C GLY A 213 -14.98 21.70 -17.25
N SER A 214 -13.77 22.25 -17.01
CA SER A 214 -12.52 21.80 -17.65
C SER A 214 -11.39 21.62 -16.62
N ILE A 215 -10.30 20.96 -17.01
CA ILE A 215 -9.07 20.82 -16.20
C ILE A 215 -8.55 22.19 -15.77
N GLU A 216 -8.41 23.11 -16.73
CA GLU A 216 -7.85 24.44 -16.49
C GLU A 216 -8.74 25.27 -15.55
N ASN A 217 -10.06 25.17 -15.73
CA ASN A 217 -11.03 25.87 -14.89
C ASN A 217 -11.05 25.32 -13.46
N ARG A 218 -10.98 24.00 -13.27
CA ARG A 218 -10.89 23.39 -11.93
C ARG A 218 -9.61 23.79 -11.19
N ALA A 219 -8.49 23.92 -11.92
CA ALA A 219 -7.21 24.39 -11.38
C ALA A 219 -7.17 25.90 -11.08
N ARG A 220 -8.06 26.70 -11.68
CA ARG A 220 -8.01 28.16 -11.67
C ARG A 220 -7.92 28.75 -10.27
N PHE A 221 -8.83 28.37 -9.36
CA PHE A 221 -8.85 28.97 -8.02
C PHE A 221 -7.55 28.67 -7.25
N THR A 222 -7.02 27.45 -7.34
CA THR A 222 -5.73 27.11 -6.72
C THR A 222 -4.60 27.97 -7.29
N LEU A 223 -4.54 28.14 -8.61
CA LEU A 223 -3.48 28.89 -9.28
C LEU A 223 -3.58 30.40 -9.04
N GLU A 224 -4.80 30.96 -8.97
CA GLU A 224 -5.00 32.37 -8.61
C GLU A 224 -4.56 32.68 -7.18
N VAL A 225 -4.80 31.75 -6.23
CA VAL A 225 -4.27 31.90 -4.87
C VAL A 225 -2.74 31.82 -4.88
N VAL A 226 -2.14 30.89 -5.63
CA VAL A 226 -0.68 30.80 -5.79
C VAL A 226 -0.11 32.12 -6.32
N ASP A 227 -0.69 32.67 -7.39
CA ASP A 227 -0.24 33.93 -7.98
C ASP A 227 -0.34 35.10 -7.01
N ALA A 228 -1.47 35.20 -6.28
CA ALA A 228 -1.67 36.24 -5.27
C ALA A 228 -0.69 36.11 -4.09
N LEU A 229 -0.35 34.89 -3.68
CA LEU A 229 0.65 34.65 -2.63
C LEU A 229 2.07 34.99 -3.11
N ILE A 230 2.43 34.60 -4.34
CA ILE A 230 3.72 34.97 -4.95
C ILE A 230 3.88 36.49 -4.97
N GLU A 231 2.85 37.23 -5.42
CA GLU A 231 2.87 38.70 -5.44
C GLU A 231 2.99 39.29 -4.03
N ALA A 232 2.29 38.70 -3.05
CA ALA A 232 2.22 39.24 -1.70
C ALA A 232 3.48 39.02 -0.86
N VAL A 233 4.13 37.85 -0.95
CA VAL A 233 5.20 37.44 -0.03
C VAL A 233 6.46 36.89 -0.71
N GLY A 234 6.42 36.66 -2.02
CA GLY A 234 7.51 36.07 -2.81
C GLY A 234 7.39 34.55 -2.98
N ALA A 235 7.73 34.05 -4.18
CA ALA A 235 7.61 32.63 -4.51
C ALA A 235 8.49 31.72 -3.63
N ASP A 236 9.66 32.20 -3.21
CA ASP A 236 10.60 31.47 -2.36
C ASP A 236 10.09 31.24 -0.93
N LYS A 237 8.95 31.84 -0.55
CA LYS A 237 8.28 31.67 0.74
C LYS A 237 6.93 30.97 0.63
N VAL A 238 6.59 30.45 -0.55
CA VAL A 238 5.30 29.78 -0.80
C VAL A 238 5.56 28.33 -1.16
N GLY A 239 5.07 27.41 -0.34
CA GLY A 239 4.89 26.00 -0.67
C GLY A 239 3.43 25.70 -1.02
N ILE A 240 3.17 24.56 -1.67
CA ILE A 240 1.81 24.08 -1.95
C ILE A 240 1.70 22.60 -1.64
N ARG A 241 0.59 22.20 -0.99
CA ARG A 241 0.30 20.82 -0.67
C ARG A 241 -0.80 20.24 -1.56
N LEU A 242 -0.56 19.05 -2.14
CA LEU A 242 -1.44 18.31 -3.05
C LEU A 242 -1.64 16.86 -2.58
N SER A 243 -2.78 16.26 -2.91
CA SER A 243 -3.07 14.84 -2.61
C SER A 243 -3.74 14.14 -3.81
N PRO A 244 -3.00 13.84 -4.90
CA PRO A 244 -3.59 13.34 -6.14
C PRO A 244 -4.44 12.08 -5.98
N PHE A 245 -4.03 11.21 -5.06
CA PHE A 245 -4.66 9.91 -4.79
C PHE A 245 -5.63 9.96 -3.60
N GLY A 246 -5.79 11.13 -2.97
CA GLY A 246 -6.56 11.27 -1.74
C GLY A 246 -8.06 11.02 -1.96
N THR A 247 -8.68 10.26 -1.06
CA THR A 247 -10.13 10.00 -1.01
C THR A 247 -10.79 10.62 0.23
N PHE A 248 -9.99 11.10 1.19
CA PHE A 248 -10.49 11.83 2.35
C PHE A 248 -11.29 13.09 1.92
N GLY A 249 -12.40 13.38 2.62
CA GLY A 249 -13.35 14.44 2.22
C GLY A 249 -14.19 14.10 0.99
N THR A 250 -14.33 12.81 0.67
CA THR A 250 -15.04 12.25 -0.49
C THR A 250 -14.53 12.78 -1.83
N MET A 251 -13.21 12.88 -1.94
CA MET A 251 -12.50 13.14 -3.19
C MET A 251 -12.45 11.88 -4.06
N SER A 252 -12.29 12.06 -5.36
CA SER A 252 -12.32 10.99 -6.37
C SER A 252 -11.17 9.99 -6.22
N GLY A 253 -9.96 10.46 -5.89
CA GLY A 253 -8.76 9.64 -5.98
C GLY A 253 -8.66 8.94 -7.35
N THR A 254 -8.30 7.66 -7.34
CA THR A 254 -8.15 6.86 -8.58
C THR A 254 -9.46 6.41 -9.22
N SER A 255 -10.62 6.71 -8.60
CA SER A 255 -11.93 6.33 -9.17
C SER A 255 -12.35 7.19 -10.35
N ASP A 256 -11.83 8.42 -10.47
CA ASP A 256 -11.93 9.22 -11.69
C ASP A 256 -10.66 9.03 -12.53
N PRO A 257 -10.70 8.35 -13.69
CA PRO A 257 -9.51 8.18 -14.53
C PRO A 257 -8.85 9.48 -15.01
N LEU A 258 -9.50 10.64 -14.84
CA LEU A 258 -8.93 11.94 -15.18
C LEU A 258 -8.14 12.61 -14.05
N TYR A 259 -8.11 12.06 -12.83
CA TYR A 259 -7.49 12.71 -11.67
C TYR A 259 -6.07 13.22 -11.99
N LEU A 260 -5.24 12.36 -12.61
CA LEU A 260 -3.85 12.67 -12.91
C LEU A 260 -3.71 13.88 -13.83
N SER A 261 -4.61 14.07 -14.79
CA SER A 261 -4.55 15.19 -15.73
C SER A 261 -4.69 16.55 -15.04
N VAL A 262 -5.51 16.64 -13.98
CA VAL A 262 -5.70 17.87 -13.20
C VAL A 262 -4.45 18.20 -12.40
N TYR A 263 -3.90 17.22 -11.69
CA TYR A 263 -2.71 17.44 -10.87
C TYR A 263 -1.47 17.67 -11.73
N ALA A 264 -1.31 16.94 -12.85
CA ALA A 264 -0.25 17.21 -13.82
C ALA A 264 -0.36 18.63 -14.40
N TYR A 265 -1.58 19.11 -14.67
CA TYR A 265 -1.78 20.49 -15.13
C TYR A 265 -1.38 21.52 -14.05
N VAL A 266 -1.80 21.32 -12.79
CA VAL A 266 -1.38 22.20 -11.68
C VAL A 266 0.15 22.23 -11.58
N VAL A 267 0.81 21.07 -11.59
CA VAL A 267 2.28 20.98 -11.51
C VAL A 267 2.94 21.64 -12.73
N GLY A 268 2.41 21.45 -13.94
CA GLY A 268 2.89 22.10 -15.17
C GLY A 268 2.78 23.63 -15.10
N GLN A 269 1.67 24.13 -14.58
CA GLN A 269 1.46 25.56 -14.36
C GLN A 269 2.41 26.16 -13.31
N LEU A 270 2.78 25.38 -12.28
CA LEU A 270 3.79 25.77 -11.31
C LEU A 270 5.20 25.79 -11.92
N GLU A 271 5.56 24.81 -12.75
CA GLU A 271 6.86 24.82 -13.44
C GLU A 271 6.95 25.96 -14.46
N LEU A 272 5.86 26.29 -15.19
CA LEU A 272 5.80 27.47 -16.06
C LEU A 272 6.05 28.78 -15.30
N ARG A 273 5.57 28.89 -14.06
CA ARG A 273 5.87 30.05 -13.19
C ARG A 273 7.33 30.03 -12.76
N ALA A 274 7.88 28.85 -12.45
CA ALA A 274 9.28 28.70 -12.09
C ALA A 274 10.23 29.09 -13.23
N GLN A 275 9.93 28.70 -14.47
CA GLN A 275 10.69 29.10 -15.67
C GLN A 275 10.69 30.62 -15.89
N LYS A 276 9.67 31.33 -15.38
CA LYS A 276 9.58 32.80 -15.39
C LYS A 276 10.24 33.46 -14.17
N GLY A 277 10.94 32.69 -13.32
CA GLY A 277 11.62 33.20 -12.13
C GLY A 277 10.82 33.12 -10.82
N ASN A 278 9.59 32.61 -10.86
CA ASN A 278 8.70 32.51 -9.69
C ASN A 278 8.63 31.06 -9.17
N ARG A 279 9.79 30.44 -8.89
CA ARG A 279 9.84 29.07 -8.38
C ARG A 279 9.37 29.04 -6.93
N LEU A 280 8.30 28.29 -6.67
CA LEU A 280 7.82 28.00 -5.32
C LEU A 280 8.89 27.32 -4.46
N ALA A 281 8.83 27.51 -3.15
CA ALA A 281 9.75 26.90 -2.19
C ALA A 281 9.78 25.38 -2.32
N TYR A 282 8.60 24.75 -2.46
CA TYR A 282 8.44 23.31 -2.67
C TYR A 282 7.02 22.93 -3.13
N ILE A 283 6.88 21.71 -3.66
CA ILE A 283 5.59 21.00 -3.78
C ILE A 283 5.56 19.90 -2.70
N HIS A 284 4.52 19.88 -1.87
CA HIS A 284 4.30 18.84 -0.86
C HIS A 284 3.19 17.89 -1.33
N VAL A 285 3.50 16.61 -1.50
CA VAL A 285 2.55 15.59 -1.96
C VAL A 285 2.24 14.56 -0.87
N VAL A 286 0.94 14.25 -0.72
CA VAL A 286 0.48 13.08 0.03
C VAL A 286 0.52 11.85 -0.86
N GLU A 287 1.25 10.83 -0.41
CA GLU A 287 1.49 9.60 -1.17
C GLU A 287 0.26 8.68 -1.22
N PRO A 288 0.11 7.89 -2.31
CA PRO A 288 -1.00 6.94 -2.47
C PRO A 288 -1.09 5.88 -1.36
N ARG A 289 0.01 5.65 -0.64
CA ARG A 289 0.08 4.79 0.55
C ARG A 289 -0.83 5.24 1.70
N VAL A 290 -1.24 6.51 1.70
CA VAL A 290 -2.17 7.09 2.69
C VAL A 290 -3.24 7.91 1.95
N ALA A 291 -4.06 7.24 1.14
CA ALA A 291 -5.14 7.90 0.39
C ALA A 291 -6.24 8.46 1.32
N ASN A 292 -6.43 7.86 2.49
CA ASN A 292 -7.38 8.34 3.49
C ASN A 292 -6.70 8.50 4.86
N LEU A 293 -6.67 9.74 5.36
CA LEU A 293 -6.03 10.10 6.62
C LEU A 293 -6.70 9.46 7.86
N ALA A 294 -7.95 8.99 7.73
CA ALA A 294 -8.65 8.31 8.81
C ALA A 294 -8.11 6.89 9.06
N PHE A 295 -7.49 6.25 8.08
CA PHE A 295 -7.04 4.86 8.16
C PHE A 295 -5.67 4.70 8.80
N GLN A 296 -5.39 3.50 9.32
CA GLN A 296 -4.07 3.16 9.84
C GLN A 296 -3.04 3.03 8.72
N GLU A 297 -1.76 3.04 9.06
CA GLU A 297 -0.67 2.75 8.12
C GLU A 297 -0.91 1.39 7.46
N GLY A 298 -0.76 1.32 6.13
CA GLY A 298 -0.99 0.11 5.34
C GLY A 298 -2.45 -0.12 4.88
N GLU A 299 -3.42 0.64 5.42
CA GLU A 299 -4.83 0.54 5.04
C GLU A 299 -5.21 1.55 3.95
N GLY A 300 -6.12 1.14 3.04
CA GLY A 300 -6.66 2.01 1.99
C GLY A 300 -5.61 2.57 1.03
N ILE A 301 -4.56 1.79 0.75
CA ILE A 301 -3.54 2.11 -0.25
C ILE A 301 -4.23 2.23 -1.62
N SER A 302 -3.97 3.33 -2.33
CA SER A 302 -4.37 3.48 -3.72
C SER A 302 -3.26 3.03 -4.66
N ASP A 303 -3.63 2.49 -5.82
CA ASP A 303 -2.67 2.22 -6.89
C ASP A 303 -2.12 3.54 -7.46
N GLY A 304 -0.81 3.61 -7.69
CA GLY A 304 -0.20 4.71 -8.43
C GLY A 304 1.11 5.18 -7.81
N SER A 305 1.70 6.21 -8.44
CA SER A 305 2.96 6.82 -7.99
C SER A 305 2.92 8.33 -8.17
N SER A 306 3.41 9.06 -7.18
CA SER A 306 3.62 10.52 -7.26
C SER A 306 4.82 10.90 -8.13
N ASP A 307 5.53 9.93 -8.73
CA ASP A 307 6.78 10.20 -9.46
C ASP A 307 6.57 11.08 -10.70
N PHE A 308 5.34 11.15 -11.23
CA PHE A 308 4.95 12.09 -12.30
C PHE A 308 5.29 13.56 -11.99
N ILE A 309 5.40 13.92 -10.71
CA ILE A 309 5.79 15.27 -10.29
C ILE A 309 7.22 15.57 -10.73
N TYR A 310 8.17 14.63 -10.64
CA TYR A 310 9.57 14.86 -11.02
C TYR A 310 9.76 15.01 -12.53
N ASP A 311 8.85 14.42 -13.31
CA ASP A 311 8.86 14.55 -14.76
C ASP A 311 8.59 16.00 -15.18
N ILE A 312 7.76 16.71 -14.40
CA ILE A 312 7.34 18.09 -14.68
C ILE A 312 8.13 19.11 -13.84
N TRP A 313 8.03 19.02 -12.51
CA TRP A 313 8.57 19.98 -11.55
C TRP A 313 10.04 19.73 -11.25
N LYS A 314 10.85 20.79 -11.35
CA LYS A 314 12.31 20.74 -11.13
C LYS A 314 12.78 21.35 -9.81
N GLY A 315 11.85 21.73 -8.94
CA GLY A 315 12.15 22.26 -7.61
C GLY A 315 12.09 21.20 -6.51
N PRO A 316 12.19 21.61 -5.24
CA PRO A 316 12.08 20.69 -4.11
C PRO A 316 10.70 20.04 -4.01
N VAL A 317 10.68 18.77 -3.57
CA VAL A 317 9.45 17.99 -3.34
C VAL A 317 9.45 17.45 -1.92
N ILE A 318 8.36 17.65 -1.17
CA ILE A 318 8.14 17.04 0.13
C ILE A 318 7.16 15.87 -0.06
N ARG A 319 7.53 14.65 0.31
CA ARG A 319 6.63 13.48 0.25
C ARG A 319 6.17 13.08 1.64
N ALA A 320 4.86 12.88 1.82
CA ALA A 320 4.27 12.43 3.07
C ALA A 320 3.40 11.19 2.87
N GLY A 321 3.67 10.12 3.62
CA GLY A 321 2.79 8.95 3.66
C GLY A 321 3.54 7.68 4.03
N ASP A 322 3.34 7.23 5.27
CA ASP A 322 3.81 5.92 5.75
C ASP A 322 5.34 5.69 5.68
N TYR A 323 6.16 6.75 5.68
CA TYR A 323 7.62 6.61 5.60
C TYR A 323 8.30 6.14 6.87
N ALA A 324 7.71 6.39 8.05
CA ALA A 324 8.31 5.96 9.32
C ALA A 324 8.44 4.43 9.39
N LEU A 325 7.44 3.71 8.91
CA LEU A 325 7.43 2.24 8.86
C LEU A 325 8.16 1.68 7.63
N ASN A 326 8.63 2.54 6.73
CA ASN A 326 9.29 2.16 5.48
C ASN A 326 10.62 2.92 5.30
N PRO A 327 11.60 2.79 6.22
CA PRO A 327 12.80 3.63 6.23
C PRO A 327 13.70 3.42 5.00
N LYS A 328 13.72 2.22 4.40
CA LYS A 328 14.43 1.96 3.13
C LYS A 328 13.84 2.76 1.98
N LEU A 329 12.52 2.81 1.89
CA LEU A 329 11.80 3.60 0.89
C LEU A 329 12.00 5.11 1.13
N ALA A 330 12.01 5.54 2.40
CA ALA A 330 12.32 6.93 2.75
C ALA A 330 13.73 7.33 2.26
N ALA A 331 14.73 6.48 2.45
CA ALA A 331 16.08 6.69 1.95
C ALA A 331 16.15 6.73 0.41
N GLU A 332 15.48 5.79 -0.25
CA GLU A 332 15.38 5.73 -1.71
C GLU A 332 14.75 7.01 -2.26
N HIS A 333 13.58 7.41 -1.75
CA HIS A 333 12.89 8.60 -2.21
C HIS A 333 13.66 9.89 -1.88
N ALA A 334 14.33 9.96 -0.73
CA ALA A 334 15.17 11.11 -0.39
C ALA A 334 16.34 11.32 -1.38
N SER A 335 16.81 10.27 -2.05
CA SER A 335 17.85 10.40 -3.10
C SER A 335 17.34 10.92 -4.45
N LYS A 336 16.02 11.04 -4.63
CA LYS A 336 15.43 11.59 -5.87
C LYS A 336 15.52 13.11 -5.86
N GLY A 337 16.59 13.69 -6.42
CA GLY A 337 16.74 15.15 -6.52
C GLY A 337 16.73 15.86 -5.16
N SER A 338 15.99 16.96 -5.07
CA SER A 338 15.81 17.74 -3.82
C SER A 338 14.56 17.28 -3.05
N THR A 339 14.47 15.99 -2.75
CA THR A 339 13.32 15.40 -2.06
C THR A 339 13.49 15.38 -0.54
N LEU A 340 12.46 15.87 0.15
CA LEU A 340 12.31 15.82 1.59
C LEU A 340 11.22 14.83 1.98
N ILE A 341 11.35 14.22 3.16
CA ILE A 341 10.41 13.24 3.68
C ILE A 341 9.71 13.82 4.90
N ALA A 342 8.40 13.98 4.79
CA ALA A 342 7.55 14.48 5.85
C ALA A 342 6.95 13.33 6.67
N TYR A 343 7.08 13.43 7.98
CA TYR A 343 6.59 12.47 8.95
C TYR A 343 5.43 13.07 9.74
N GLY A 344 4.31 12.35 9.79
CA GLY A 344 3.09 12.76 10.48
C GLY A 344 2.94 12.09 11.84
N ARG A 345 2.13 11.03 11.89
CA ARG A 345 1.75 10.27 13.09
C ARG A 345 2.93 9.90 14.00
N MET A 346 4.03 9.40 13.44
CA MET A 346 5.19 9.04 14.27
C MET A 346 5.92 10.27 14.84
N PHE A 347 5.90 11.42 14.16
CA PHE A 347 6.48 12.65 14.70
C PHE A 347 5.60 13.28 15.80
N ILE A 348 4.31 12.90 15.88
CA ILE A 348 3.49 13.20 17.06
C ILE A 348 4.11 12.53 18.28
N ALA A 349 4.33 11.21 18.24
CA ALA A 349 4.79 10.41 19.39
C ALA A 349 6.28 10.56 19.73
N ASN A 350 7.08 11.01 18.77
CA ASN A 350 8.54 11.06 18.85
C ASN A 350 9.01 12.51 18.67
N PRO A 351 9.13 13.30 19.75
CA PRO A 351 9.57 14.70 19.63
C PRO A 351 10.98 14.83 19.02
N ASP A 352 11.82 13.82 19.23
CA ASP A 352 13.21 13.69 18.74
C ASP A 352 13.32 12.77 17.52
N LEU A 353 12.25 12.62 16.72
CA LEU A 353 12.22 11.72 15.55
C LEU A 353 13.44 11.88 14.61
N PRO A 354 13.94 13.09 14.29
CA PRO A 354 15.13 13.23 13.44
C PRO A 354 16.36 12.52 14.03
N ASP A 355 16.58 12.57 15.34
CA ASP A 355 17.72 11.89 15.97
C ASP A 355 17.53 10.38 15.99
N ARG A 356 16.30 9.90 16.15
CA ARG A 356 15.99 8.47 16.06
C ARG A 356 16.24 7.92 14.66
N LEU A 357 15.80 8.63 13.63
CA LEU A 357 16.06 8.26 12.23
C LEU A 357 17.57 8.32 11.89
N TYR A 358 18.29 9.31 12.43
CA TYR A 358 19.74 9.44 12.23
C TYR A 358 20.48 8.22 12.76
N ASN A 359 20.19 7.83 14.01
CA ASN A 359 20.90 6.78 14.72
C ASN A 359 20.32 5.37 14.52
N GLY A 360 19.10 5.25 14.00
CA GLY A 360 18.37 3.98 13.98
C GLY A 360 17.90 3.57 15.38
N TRP A 361 17.44 4.53 16.19
CA TRP A 361 16.88 4.26 17.51
C TRP A 361 15.40 3.93 17.44
N ASP A 362 14.94 3.22 18.46
CA ASP A 362 13.55 2.78 18.60
C ASP A 362 12.57 3.96 18.68
N LEU A 363 11.44 3.82 17.98
CA LEU A 363 10.38 4.82 17.93
C LEU A 363 9.32 4.53 18.99
N ASN A 364 8.79 5.55 19.65
CA ASN A 364 7.59 5.46 20.48
C ASN A 364 6.36 5.16 19.62
N GLU A 365 5.44 4.36 20.15
CA GLU A 365 4.10 4.22 19.58
C GLU A 365 3.25 5.49 19.79
N TYR A 366 2.42 5.81 18.80
CA TYR A 366 1.45 6.90 18.93
C TYR A 366 0.13 6.40 19.54
N ASN A 367 -0.55 7.29 20.26
CA ASN A 367 -1.93 7.06 20.72
C ASN A 367 -2.90 7.93 19.93
N ARG A 368 -3.75 7.31 19.09
CA ARG A 368 -4.76 8.03 18.30
C ARG A 368 -5.83 8.71 19.17
N GLY A 369 -6.15 8.14 20.34
CA GLY A 369 -7.16 8.68 21.25
C GLY A 369 -6.82 10.07 21.81
N THR A 370 -5.55 10.47 21.77
CA THR A 370 -5.07 11.76 22.26
C THR A 370 -4.74 12.76 21.15
N PHE A 371 -4.98 12.41 19.87
CA PHE A 371 -4.72 13.32 18.77
C PHE A 371 -5.55 14.61 18.88
N TYR A 372 -6.83 14.49 19.20
CA TYR A 372 -7.80 15.59 19.22
C TYR A 372 -8.42 15.84 20.62
N SER A 373 -7.71 15.55 21.70
CA SER A 373 -8.13 15.88 23.09
C SER A 373 -7.77 17.33 23.46
N PRO A 374 -8.19 17.89 24.62
CA PRO A 374 -7.60 19.12 25.15
C PRO A 374 -6.36 18.82 26.04
N GLY A 375 -5.59 19.87 26.36
CA GLY A 375 -4.50 19.79 27.35
C GLY A 375 -3.21 19.09 26.89
N PRO A 376 -2.23 18.91 27.79
CA PRO A 376 -0.87 18.45 27.45
C PRO A 376 -0.76 16.96 27.12
N VAL A 377 -1.75 16.15 27.53
CA VAL A 377 -1.70 14.68 27.41
C VAL A 377 -1.70 14.24 25.94
N GLY A 378 -0.72 13.42 25.58
CA GLY A 378 -0.44 12.98 24.21
C GLY A 378 -0.01 14.12 23.27
N TYR A 379 0.49 15.23 23.82
CA TYR A 379 0.91 16.42 23.08
C TYR A 379 2.33 16.83 23.45
N THR A 380 2.56 17.28 24.69
CA THR A 380 3.89 17.71 25.20
C THR A 380 4.50 16.75 26.22
N ASP A 381 3.76 15.73 26.67
CA ASP A 381 4.17 14.73 27.67
C ASP A 381 4.82 13.47 27.08
N LEU A 382 5.18 13.51 25.80
CA LEU A 382 5.75 12.36 25.07
C LEU A 382 7.28 12.35 25.21
N PRO A 383 7.88 11.23 25.64
CA PRO A 383 9.30 11.21 25.98
C PRO A 383 10.19 11.14 24.74
N THR A 384 11.38 11.73 24.85
CA THR A 384 12.52 11.47 23.95
C THR A 384 12.99 10.02 24.06
N TYR A 385 13.86 9.57 23.15
CA TYR A 385 14.42 8.22 23.20
C TYR A 385 15.16 7.96 24.51
N GLU A 386 15.98 8.90 24.97
CA GLU A 386 16.73 8.76 26.21
C GLU A 386 15.81 8.72 27.45
N GLU A 387 14.76 9.53 27.48
CA GLU A 387 13.75 9.48 28.56
C GLU A 387 12.98 8.15 28.54
N ALA A 388 12.57 7.67 27.36
CA ALA A 388 11.87 6.40 27.19
C ALA A 388 12.76 5.22 27.57
N LYS A 389 14.02 5.24 27.14
CA LYS A 389 15.05 4.24 27.48
C LYS A 389 15.33 4.25 28.96
N LYS A 390 15.51 5.42 29.59
CA LYS A 390 15.66 5.54 31.04
C LYS A 390 14.45 4.98 31.79
N GLN A 391 13.23 5.28 31.34
CA GLN A 391 12.00 4.68 31.91
C GLN A 391 11.95 3.16 31.72
N GLN A 392 12.53 2.62 30.65
CA GLN A 392 12.62 1.18 30.40
C GLN A 392 13.73 0.52 31.24
N GLU A 393 14.86 1.20 31.44
CA GLU A 393 16.04 0.74 32.19
C GLU A 393 15.85 0.83 33.71
N GLU A 394 15.17 1.86 34.22
CA GLU A 394 14.85 2.02 35.65
C GLU A 394 13.75 1.05 36.12
N GLY A 395 13.01 0.45 35.18
CA GLY A 395 12.01 -0.58 35.45
C GLY A 395 10.69 -0.06 36.04
N PHE A 396 9.64 -0.88 35.94
CA PHE A 396 8.35 -0.63 36.58
C PHE A 396 8.52 -0.71 38.10
N GLU A 397 8.22 0.38 38.82
CA GLU A 397 8.14 0.38 40.29
C GLU A 397 6.79 -0.22 40.73
N PRO A 398 6.79 -1.39 41.40
CA PRO A 398 5.53 -2.04 41.78
C PRO A 398 4.78 -1.28 42.86
N VAL A 399 3.46 -1.42 42.86
CA VAL A 399 2.56 -0.85 43.86
C VAL A 399 1.97 -1.99 44.68
N ALA A 400 1.87 -1.80 46.00
CA ALA A 400 1.24 -2.78 46.89
C ALA A 400 -0.26 -2.91 46.61
N LEU A 401 -0.74 -4.14 46.40
CA LEU A 401 -2.15 -4.44 46.09
C LEU A 401 -2.94 -4.99 47.29
N LYS A 402 -2.34 -5.09 48.49
CA LYS A 402 -2.95 -5.65 49.70
C LYS A 402 -4.33 -5.08 50.07
N ASP A 403 -4.58 -3.80 49.74
CA ASP A 403 -5.81 -3.08 50.10
C ASP A 403 -6.88 -3.14 48.99
N THR A 404 -6.64 -3.90 47.92
CA THR A 404 -7.54 -4.02 46.76
C THR A 404 -8.35 -5.32 46.78
N ASN A 405 -9.33 -5.43 45.88
CA ASN A 405 -10.09 -6.67 45.70
C ASN A 405 -9.21 -7.85 45.24
N VAL A 406 -8.00 -7.61 44.74
CA VAL A 406 -7.03 -8.65 44.36
C VAL A 406 -6.75 -9.60 45.53
N PHE A 407 -6.76 -9.12 46.77
CA PHE A 407 -6.51 -9.94 47.99
C PHE A 407 -7.76 -10.23 48.84
N LYS A 408 -8.96 -10.03 48.29
CA LYS A 408 -10.20 -10.48 48.94
C LYS A 408 -10.51 -11.93 48.56
N PRO A 409 -11.10 -12.72 49.47
CA PRO A 409 -11.57 -14.07 49.15
C PRO A 409 -12.59 -14.07 48.01
N ILE A 410 -12.63 -15.16 47.25
CA ILE A 410 -13.62 -15.38 46.18
C ILE A 410 -13.95 -16.88 46.06
N LYS A 411 -15.22 -17.19 45.82
CA LYS A 411 -15.65 -18.56 45.55
C LYS A 411 -15.51 -18.87 44.06
N VAL A 412 -14.90 -20.01 43.74
CA VAL A 412 -14.76 -20.53 42.37
C VAL A 412 -15.32 -21.95 42.35
N GLY A 413 -16.45 -22.18 41.67
CA GLY A 413 -17.14 -23.47 41.81
C GLY A 413 -17.47 -23.79 43.27
N ASN A 414 -16.90 -24.87 43.81
CA ASN A 414 -17.05 -25.28 45.22
C ASN A 414 -15.85 -24.94 46.12
N ILE A 415 -14.79 -24.33 45.59
CA ILE A 415 -13.60 -23.93 46.36
C ILE A 415 -13.65 -22.45 46.77
N GLU A 416 -13.07 -22.13 47.92
CA GLU A 416 -12.97 -20.75 48.44
C GLU A 416 -11.50 -20.33 48.40
N LEU A 417 -11.17 -19.44 47.45
CA LEU A 417 -9.84 -18.86 47.33
C LEU A 417 -9.66 -17.76 48.36
N LYS A 418 -8.46 -17.62 48.92
CA LYS A 418 -8.14 -16.58 49.91
C LYS A 418 -7.86 -15.22 49.26
N HIS A 419 -7.57 -15.21 47.97
CA HIS A 419 -7.31 -14.03 47.16
C HIS A 419 -7.68 -14.33 45.70
N ARG A 420 -7.63 -13.31 44.84
CA ARG A 420 -8.10 -13.36 43.45
C ARG A 420 -6.94 -13.46 42.46
N ILE A 421 -5.92 -14.25 42.80
CA ILE A 421 -4.73 -14.47 41.96
C ILE A 421 -4.70 -15.94 41.57
N ALA A 422 -4.59 -16.19 40.27
CA ALA A 422 -4.38 -17.51 39.71
C ALA A 422 -3.07 -17.59 38.93
N LEU A 423 -2.45 -18.78 38.91
CA LEU A 423 -1.47 -19.13 37.89
C LEU A 423 -2.22 -19.46 36.59
N ALA A 424 -1.92 -18.73 35.52
CA ALA A 424 -2.45 -19.04 34.20
C ALA A 424 -1.90 -20.40 33.70
N PRO A 425 -2.62 -21.10 32.82
CA PRO A 425 -2.09 -22.29 32.16
C PRO A 425 -0.90 -21.89 31.26
N LEU A 426 0.27 -22.46 31.55
CA LEU A 426 1.54 -22.11 30.90
C LEU A 426 2.25 -23.39 30.47
N THR A 427 2.29 -23.70 29.17
CA THR A 427 3.00 -24.87 28.64
C THR A 427 4.51 -24.71 28.83
N ARG A 428 5.17 -25.69 29.49
CA ARG A 428 6.60 -25.59 29.84
C ARG A 428 7.51 -26.63 29.20
N LEU A 429 6.98 -27.71 28.61
CA LEU A 429 7.78 -28.73 27.90
C LEU A 429 8.86 -29.43 28.75
N ARG A 430 8.61 -29.64 30.06
CA ARG A 430 9.55 -30.30 30.99
C ARG A 430 9.21 -31.77 31.29
N ASN A 431 8.14 -32.28 30.71
CA ASN A 431 7.64 -33.63 30.99
C ASN A 431 8.41 -34.65 30.15
N THR A 432 8.52 -35.90 30.57
CA THR A 432 9.21 -36.94 29.78
C THR A 432 8.20 -38.00 29.39
N ASN A 433 8.14 -38.39 28.11
CA ASN A 433 7.13 -39.34 27.60
C ASN A 433 5.69 -38.98 27.98
N ASN A 434 5.36 -37.68 27.93
CA ASN A 434 4.07 -37.13 28.34
C ASN A 434 3.73 -37.33 29.84
N LEU A 435 4.71 -37.71 30.68
CA LEU A 435 4.57 -37.84 32.14
C LEU A 435 5.27 -36.67 32.85
N PRO A 436 4.58 -35.96 33.76
CA PRO A 436 5.24 -35.00 34.63
C PRO A 436 6.27 -35.66 35.55
N GLY A 437 7.38 -34.98 35.79
CA GLY A 437 8.49 -35.46 36.62
C GLY A 437 8.72 -34.61 37.87
N GLN A 438 9.83 -34.88 38.57
CA GLN A 438 10.16 -34.24 39.85
C GLN A 438 10.25 -32.70 39.75
N TRP A 439 10.75 -32.15 38.64
CA TRP A 439 10.81 -30.70 38.46
C TRP A 439 9.43 -30.06 38.34
N SER A 440 8.46 -30.76 37.74
CA SER A 440 7.08 -30.28 37.67
C SER A 440 6.46 -30.22 39.07
N VAL A 441 6.73 -31.22 39.92
CA VAL A 441 6.32 -31.22 41.34
C VAL A 441 6.89 -30.00 42.07
N GLU A 442 8.20 -29.75 41.94
CA GLU A 442 8.84 -28.60 42.59
C GLU A 442 8.36 -27.25 42.03
N TYR A 443 8.13 -27.16 40.72
CA TYR A 443 7.63 -25.95 40.07
C TYR A 443 6.26 -25.52 40.60
N TYR A 444 5.34 -26.48 40.73
CA TYR A 444 3.99 -26.23 41.24
C TYR A 444 3.98 -26.09 42.76
N ASP A 445 4.85 -26.78 43.51
CA ASP A 445 5.07 -26.51 44.94
C ASP A 445 5.43 -25.04 45.15
N GLN A 446 6.50 -24.56 44.51
CA GLN A 446 6.97 -23.18 44.63
C GLN A 446 5.86 -22.13 44.42
N ARG A 447 5.04 -22.30 43.38
CA ARG A 447 4.01 -21.31 42.95
C ARG A 447 2.67 -21.44 43.69
N SER A 448 2.50 -22.50 44.48
CA SER A 448 1.30 -22.72 45.30
C SER A 448 1.50 -22.35 46.77
N LYS A 449 2.72 -22.00 47.20
CA LYS A 449 3.07 -21.70 48.60
C LYS A 449 2.28 -20.58 49.26
N TYR A 450 1.74 -19.63 48.50
CA TYR A 450 0.84 -18.63 49.07
C TYR A 450 -0.58 -19.23 49.20
N PRO A 451 -1.10 -19.46 50.41
CA PRO A 451 -2.30 -20.27 50.59
C PRO A 451 -3.54 -19.66 49.91
N GLY A 452 -4.37 -20.51 49.34
CA GLY A 452 -5.59 -20.11 48.63
C GLY A 452 -5.34 -19.61 47.20
N THR A 453 -4.18 -19.91 46.61
CA THR A 453 -3.88 -19.62 45.19
C THR A 453 -4.58 -20.65 44.31
N LEU A 454 -5.19 -20.20 43.22
CA LEU A 454 -5.69 -21.10 42.17
C LEU A 454 -4.57 -21.38 41.16
N ILE A 455 -4.27 -22.66 40.94
CA ILE A 455 -3.28 -23.12 39.96
C ILE A 455 -4.01 -23.75 38.78
N ILE A 456 -3.97 -23.09 37.62
CA ILE A 456 -4.41 -23.74 36.38
C ILE A 456 -3.15 -24.35 35.75
N THR A 457 -3.12 -25.68 35.66
CA THR A 457 -1.95 -26.41 35.16
C THR A 457 -1.64 -26.06 33.71
N GLU A 458 -0.44 -26.39 33.25
CA GLU A 458 -0.13 -26.39 31.83
C GLU A 458 -1.11 -27.22 30.99
N GLY A 459 -1.24 -26.85 29.70
CA GLY A 459 -2.11 -27.58 28.78
C GLY A 459 -1.76 -29.06 28.76
N THR A 460 -2.73 -29.90 29.15
CA THR A 460 -2.56 -31.34 29.28
C THR A 460 -3.38 -32.04 28.20
N LEU A 461 -2.71 -32.87 27.39
CA LEU A 461 -3.32 -33.54 26.26
C LEU A 461 -4.38 -34.55 26.72
N ILE A 462 -5.54 -34.53 26.06
CA ILE A 462 -6.67 -35.43 26.39
C ILE A 462 -6.45 -36.86 25.89
N SER A 463 -5.72 -37.02 24.79
CA SER A 463 -5.29 -38.29 24.22
C SER A 463 -4.26 -38.07 23.11
N PRO A 464 -3.55 -39.12 22.68
CA PRO A 464 -2.62 -39.04 21.56
C PRO A 464 -3.29 -38.58 20.25
N GLU A 465 -4.51 -39.07 19.98
CA GLU A 465 -5.25 -38.85 18.72
C GLU A 465 -5.65 -37.39 18.51
N TYR A 466 -5.93 -36.66 19.60
CA TYR A 466 -6.35 -35.26 19.56
C TYR A 466 -5.24 -34.28 19.95
N GLY A 467 -4.02 -34.79 20.13
CA GLY A 467 -2.85 -33.97 20.35
C GLY A 467 -1.54 -34.75 20.26
N SER A 468 -0.73 -34.43 19.26
CA SER A 468 0.69 -34.79 19.22
C SER A 468 1.46 -33.66 18.54
N GLY A 469 2.36 -33.03 19.28
CA GLY A 469 3.06 -31.83 18.84
C GLY A 469 4.43 -31.75 19.51
N PRO A 470 4.74 -30.72 20.31
CA PRO A 470 6.05 -30.61 20.95
C PRO A 470 6.37 -31.85 21.80
N PRO A 471 7.61 -32.38 21.77
CA PRO A 471 8.03 -33.35 22.77
C PRO A 471 7.82 -32.71 24.16
N ASN A 472 7.48 -33.52 25.17
CA ASN A 472 7.45 -33.12 26.57
C ASN A 472 6.22 -32.31 27.06
N VAL A 473 5.11 -32.29 26.31
CA VAL A 473 3.79 -31.86 26.83
C VAL A 473 3.18 -32.99 27.65
N PRO A 474 2.54 -32.76 28.81
CA PRO A 474 1.95 -33.85 29.59
C PRO A 474 0.59 -34.28 29.02
N GLU A 475 0.17 -35.50 29.34
CA GLU A 475 -1.09 -36.10 28.88
C GLU A 475 -1.84 -36.71 30.09
N ILE A 476 -3.15 -36.97 29.97
CA ILE A 476 -3.98 -37.55 31.04
C ILE A 476 -5.02 -38.56 30.53
N SER A 477 -4.61 -39.41 29.58
CA SER A 477 -5.46 -40.44 28.95
C SER A 477 -5.34 -41.84 29.59
N THR A 478 -4.27 -42.10 30.34
CA THR A 478 -3.94 -43.41 30.94
C THR A 478 -3.77 -43.37 32.47
N ASP A 479 -3.83 -44.54 33.13
CA ASP A 479 -3.61 -44.64 34.58
C ASP A 479 -2.17 -44.28 35.00
N GLU A 480 -1.17 -44.54 34.17
CA GLU A 480 0.23 -44.15 34.45
C GLU A 480 0.39 -42.63 34.53
N GLN A 481 -0.27 -41.91 33.62
CA GLN A 481 -0.32 -40.45 33.64
C GLN A 481 -1.06 -39.92 34.87
N VAL A 482 -2.16 -40.56 35.28
CA VAL A 482 -2.89 -40.22 36.51
C VAL A 482 -1.97 -40.30 37.74
N GLU A 483 -1.20 -41.38 37.87
CA GLU A 483 -0.25 -41.54 38.99
C GLU A 483 0.90 -40.52 38.93
N ALA A 484 1.37 -40.15 37.74
CA ALA A 484 2.41 -39.14 37.58
C ALA A 484 1.95 -37.73 37.98
N TRP A 485 0.68 -37.38 37.75
CA TRP A 485 0.11 -36.08 38.12
C TRP A 485 -0.20 -35.94 39.60
N LYS A 486 -0.46 -37.04 40.30
CA LYS A 486 -0.89 -37.03 41.70
C LYS A 486 0.05 -36.28 42.67
N PRO A 487 1.39 -36.47 42.63
CA PRO A 487 2.30 -35.72 43.48
C PRO A 487 2.26 -34.20 43.30
N ILE A 488 1.87 -33.70 42.11
CA ILE A 488 1.71 -32.27 41.84
C ILE A 488 0.49 -31.74 42.60
N HIS A 489 -0.65 -32.41 42.46
CA HIS A 489 -1.89 -31.99 43.14
C HIS A 489 -1.75 -32.08 44.65
N ASP A 490 -1.15 -33.16 45.16
CA ASP A 490 -0.86 -33.35 46.59
C ASP A 490 -0.05 -32.16 47.14
N LYS A 491 1.01 -31.71 46.44
CA LYS A 491 1.81 -30.55 46.88
C LYS A 491 1.05 -29.24 46.84
N ILE A 492 0.23 -29.01 45.82
CA ILE A 492 -0.62 -27.81 45.75
C ILE A 492 -1.60 -27.77 46.94
N HIS A 493 -2.19 -28.93 47.29
CA HIS A 493 -3.11 -29.06 48.42
C HIS A 493 -2.41 -28.95 49.78
N GLU A 494 -1.21 -29.52 49.95
CA GLU A 494 -0.38 -29.36 51.16
C GLU A 494 -0.11 -27.88 51.47
N ASN A 495 0.06 -27.04 50.44
CA ASN A 495 0.23 -25.59 50.57
C ASN A 495 -1.09 -24.82 50.82
N GLY A 496 -2.23 -25.52 50.90
CA GLY A 496 -3.55 -24.92 51.07
C GLY A 496 -4.04 -24.15 49.84
N SER A 497 -3.56 -24.51 48.66
CA SER A 497 -3.94 -23.96 47.35
C SER A 497 -4.75 -24.99 46.56
N TYR A 498 -5.28 -24.59 45.40
CA TYR A 498 -6.19 -25.43 44.60
C TYR A 498 -5.70 -25.56 43.15
N SER A 499 -6.10 -26.62 42.46
CA SER A 499 -5.66 -26.91 41.10
C SER A 499 -6.80 -27.26 40.13
N PHE A 500 -6.79 -26.62 38.96
CA PHE A 500 -7.64 -26.99 37.83
C PHE A 500 -6.76 -27.49 36.68
N GLN A 501 -7.04 -28.70 36.18
CA GLN A 501 -6.27 -29.28 35.08
C GLN A 501 -6.78 -28.77 33.72
N GLN A 502 -5.92 -28.14 32.91
CA GLN A 502 -6.35 -27.64 31.60
C GLN A 502 -6.33 -28.77 30.57
N LEU A 503 -7.50 -29.11 30.02
CA LEU A 503 -7.67 -30.13 29.00
C LEU A 503 -7.46 -29.53 27.60
N TRP A 504 -6.56 -30.15 26.83
CA TRP A 504 -6.04 -29.56 25.60
C TRP A 504 -6.07 -30.54 24.43
N ALA A 505 -6.62 -30.10 23.30
CA ALA A 505 -6.53 -30.78 22.01
C ALA A 505 -5.99 -29.81 20.95
N LEU A 506 -4.94 -30.22 20.23
CA LEU A 506 -4.12 -29.30 19.43
C LEU A 506 -4.75 -28.94 18.08
N GLY A 507 -5.43 -29.90 17.43
CA GLY A 507 -5.92 -29.72 16.07
C GLY A 507 -4.79 -29.40 15.08
N ARG A 508 -5.01 -28.41 14.21
CA ARG A 508 -4.05 -28.01 13.16
C ARG A 508 -2.73 -27.40 13.66
N GLN A 509 -2.56 -27.22 14.97
CA GLN A 509 -1.29 -26.82 15.59
C GLN A 509 -0.38 -28.01 15.97
N SER A 510 -0.83 -29.23 15.71
CA SER A 510 -0.01 -30.45 15.85
C SER A 510 1.15 -30.47 14.84
N TYR A 511 2.20 -31.24 15.13
CA TYR A 511 3.37 -31.35 14.24
C TYR A 511 3.23 -32.56 13.30
N PRO A 512 3.06 -32.37 11.98
CA PRO A 512 2.77 -33.45 11.04
C PRO A 512 3.80 -34.59 11.07
N GLN A 513 5.07 -34.26 11.27
CA GLN A 513 6.18 -35.20 11.36
C GLN A 513 6.08 -36.13 12.58
N ILE A 514 5.63 -35.63 13.73
CA ILE A 514 5.48 -36.42 14.96
C ILE A 514 4.23 -37.28 14.88
N LEU A 515 3.14 -36.74 14.34
CA LEU A 515 1.93 -37.50 14.07
C LEU A 515 2.22 -38.69 13.15
N LYS A 516 3.00 -38.48 12.08
CA LYS A 516 3.43 -39.55 11.18
C LYS A 516 4.21 -40.66 11.90
N GLN A 517 5.18 -40.28 12.74
CA GLN A 517 5.98 -41.23 13.52
C GLN A 517 5.12 -42.08 14.47
N ARG A 518 4.05 -41.49 15.02
CA ARG A 518 3.12 -42.16 15.94
C ARG A 518 1.97 -42.88 15.25
N GLY A 519 1.85 -42.79 13.92
CA GLY A 519 0.73 -43.38 13.17
C GLY A 519 -0.62 -42.69 13.41
N LEU A 520 -0.61 -41.40 13.73
CA LEU A 520 -1.78 -40.61 14.09
C LEU A 520 -2.19 -39.65 12.96
N GLN A 521 -3.47 -39.25 12.95
CA GLN A 521 -4.01 -38.33 11.95
C GLN A 521 -3.68 -36.86 12.29
N PHE A 522 -3.45 -36.04 11.28
CA PHE A 522 -3.35 -34.60 11.45
C PHE A 522 -4.75 -33.97 11.29
N ILE A 523 -5.35 -33.51 12.38
CA ILE A 523 -6.79 -33.19 12.42
C ILE A 523 -7.09 -31.68 12.53
N SER A 524 -8.26 -31.25 12.05
CA SER A 524 -8.79 -29.88 12.18
C SER A 524 -10.33 -29.86 12.03
N ALA A 525 -10.93 -28.68 12.00
CA ALA A 525 -12.33 -28.48 11.62
C ALA A 525 -12.59 -28.76 10.13
N SER A 526 -11.62 -28.50 9.24
CA SER A 526 -11.79 -28.59 7.79
C SER A 526 -10.55 -29.16 7.10
N ASP A 527 -10.77 -29.93 6.03
CA ASP A 527 -9.70 -30.42 5.16
C ASP A 527 -8.98 -29.26 4.46
N GLY A 528 -7.66 -29.36 4.33
CA GLY A 528 -6.86 -28.43 3.52
C GLY A 528 -6.77 -26.99 4.04
N VAL A 529 -7.32 -26.67 5.22
CA VAL A 529 -7.25 -25.33 5.83
C VAL A 529 -6.12 -25.28 6.87
N TYR A 530 -4.89 -25.22 6.36
CA TYR A 530 -3.67 -25.15 7.17
C TYR A 530 -3.55 -23.81 7.91
N MET A 531 -2.73 -23.79 8.96
CA MET A 531 -2.43 -22.57 9.73
C MET A 531 -1.49 -21.63 8.97
N ASP A 532 -0.54 -22.19 8.22
CA ASP A 532 0.44 -21.47 7.42
C ASP A 532 1.02 -22.39 6.32
N GLU A 533 1.77 -21.79 5.39
CA GLU A 533 2.43 -22.50 4.28
C GLU A 533 3.46 -23.53 4.76
N GLU A 534 4.09 -23.30 5.92
CA GLU A 534 5.15 -24.14 6.47
C GLU A 534 4.57 -25.47 6.98
N THR A 535 3.43 -25.40 7.66
CA THR A 535 2.64 -26.54 8.13
C THR A 535 2.05 -27.31 6.95
N GLU A 536 1.57 -26.62 5.91
CA GLU A 536 1.10 -27.28 4.68
C GLU A 536 2.22 -28.05 3.99
N LYS A 537 3.40 -27.44 3.87
CA LYS A 537 4.58 -28.07 3.29
C LYS A 537 5.01 -29.30 4.09
N ALA A 538 5.08 -29.19 5.41
CA ALA A 538 5.41 -30.31 6.28
C ALA A 538 4.39 -31.46 6.15
N ALA A 539 3.09 -31.15 6.14
CA ALA A 539 2.04 -32.15 5.95
C ALA A 539 2.18 -32.91 4.62
N LYS A 540 2.55 -32.21 3.53
CA LYS A 540 2.84 -32.82 2.22
C LYS A 540 4.11 -33.68 2.26
N GLU A 541 5.19 -33.18 2.86
CA GLU A 541 6.48 -33.88 2.96
C GLU A 541 6.36 -35.20 3.70
N PHE A 542 5.68 -35.22 4.85
CA PHE A 542 5.52 -36.43 5.67
C PHE A 542 4.32 -37.31 5.28
N GLY A 543 3.57 -36.92 4.23
CA GLY A 543 2.38 -37.66 3.78
C GLY A 543 1.34 -37.81 4.88
N THR A 544 1.03 -36.70 5.55
CA THR A 544 0.09 -36.60 6.68
C THR A 544 -0.85 -35.40 6.46
N PRO A 545 -1.75 -35.48 5.46
CA PRO A 545 -2.62 -34.35 5.10
C PRO A 545 -3.56 -33.99 6.24
N LEU A 546 -3.93 -32.70 6.31
CA LEU A 546 -4.89 -32.22 7.30
C LEU A 546 -6.29 -32.77 7.01
N HIS A 547 -6.85 -33.45 8.00
CA HIS A 547 -8.13 -34.15 8.00
C HIS A 547 -9.18 -33.38 8.82
N GLY A 548 -10.28 -32.99 8.19
CA GLY A 548 -11.44 -32.41 8.84
C GLY A 548 -12.23 -33.50 9.56
N LEU A 549 -12.37 -33.38 10.89
CA LEU A 549 -13.05 -34.42 11.69
C LEU A 549 -14.45 -34.73 11.16
N THR A 550 -14.74 -36.01 11.00
CA THR A 550 -16.09 -36.50 10.71
C THR A 550 -16.98 -36.41 11.95
N LYS A 551 -18.29 -36.54 11.78
CA LYS A 551 -19.25 -36.54 12.91
C LYS A 551 -18.99 -37.69 13.90
N ALA A 552 -18.49 -38.83 13.44
CA ALA A 552 -18.13 -39.95 14.30
C ALA A 552 -16.90 -39.60 15.15
N GLU A 553 -15.85 -39.09 14.52
CA GLU A 553 -14.62 -38.65 15.21
C GLU A 553 -14.88 -37.44 16.13
N ILE A 554 -15.88 -36.60 15.85
CA ILE A 554 -16.32 -35.55 16.77
C ILE A 554 -16.93 -36.15 18.05
N LYS A 555 -17.74 -37.21 17.94
CA LYS A 555 -18.28 -37.90 19.11
C LYS A 555 -17.18 -38.59 19.93
N GLU A 556 -16.24 -39.23 19.26
CA GLU A 556 -15.06 -39.81 19.92
C GLU A 556 -14.25 -38.73 20.66
N CYS A 557 -14.04 -37.56 20.04
CA CYS A 557 -13.38 -36.42 20.67
C CYS A 557 -14.05 -36.03 22.01
N VAL A 558 -15.39 -35.95 22.03
CA VAL A 558 -16.17 -35.67 23.25
C VAL A 558 -15.92 -36.74 24.33
N GLU A 559 -15.88 -38.02 23.96
CA GLU A 559 -15.58 -39.12 24.90
C GLU A 559 -14.15 -39.03 25.47
N HIS A 560 -13.18 -38.63 24.66
CA HIS A 560 -11.80 -38.41 25.10
C HIS A 560 -11.69 -37.25 26.10
N TYR A 561 -12.41 -36.13 25.88
CA TYR A 561 -12.51 -35.05 26.88
C TYR A 561 -13.11 -35.55 28.20
N VAL A 562 -14.19 -36.33 28.15
CA VAL A 562 -14.82 -36.91 29.35
C VAL A 562 -13.87 -37.82 30.12
N ARG A 563 -13.11 -38.67 29.41
CA ARG A 563 -12.11 -39.56 30.02
C ARG A 563 -11.00 -38.75 30.70
N ALA A 564 -10.44 -37.78 29.99
CA ALA A 564 -9.39 -36.91 30.51
C ALA A 564 -9.85 -36.14 31.75
N ALA A 565 -11.10 -35.66 31.78
CA ALA A 565 -11.67 -34.98 32.94
C ALA A 565 -11.80 -35.89 34.17
N LYS A 566 -12.31 -37.12 33.97
CA LYS A 566 -12.39 -38.12 35.06
C LYS A 566 -11.00 -38.49 35.58
N ASN A 567 -10.04 -38.65 34.68
CA ASN A 567 -8.66 -38.97 35.03
C ASN A 567 -7.99 -37.81 35.80
N SER A 568 -8.22 -36.56 35.41
CA SER A 568 -7.71 -35.38 36.13
C SER A 568 -8.26 -35.29 37.56
N LEU A 569 -9.54 -35.60 37.77
CA LEU A 569 -10.08 -35.67 39.14
C LEU A 569 -9.53 -36.88 39.91
N LYS A 570 -9.29 -38.01 39.23
CA LYS A 570 -8.67 -39.20 39.82
C LYS A 570 -7.23 -38.93 40.28
N SER A 571 -6.48 -38.06 39.59
CA SER A 571 -5.14 -37.61 40.00
C SER A 571 -5.17 -36.59 41.14
N GLY A 572 -6.33 -36.07 41.52
CA GLY A 572 -6.48 -35.13 42.65
C GLY A 572 -6.68 -33.67 42.23
N ALA A 573 -6.92 -33.36 40.96
CA ALA A 573 -7.34 -32.00 40.60
C ALA A 573 -8.69 -31.63 41.24
N ASP A 574 -8.88 -30.36 41.59
CA ASP A 574 -10.15 -29.84 42.13
C ASP A 574 -11.20 -29.66 41.02
N GLY A 575 -10.74 -29.46 39.79
CA GLY A 575 -11.56 -29.33 38.60
C GLY A 575 -10.74 -29.39 37.32
N VAL A 576 -11.39 -29.12 36.20
CA VAL A 576 -10.79 -29.08 34.87
C VAL A 576 -11.16 -27.80 34.13
N GLU A 577 -10.25 -27.29 33.32
CA GLU A 577 -10.49 -26.17 32.42
C GLU A 577 -10.51 -26.67 30.97
N LEU A 578 -11.60 -26.41 30.26
CA LEU A 578 -11.69 -26.68 28.83
C LEU A 578 -10.96 -25.61 28.03
N HIS A 579 -9.90 -25.99 27.30
CA HIS A 579 -9.19 -25.03 26.46
C HIS A 579 -9.92 -24.80 25.11
N SER A 580 -10.63 -23.69 25.00
CA SER A 580 -11.38 -23.28 23.79
C SER A 580 -10.94 -21.92 23.23
N GLY A 581 -9.62 -21.68 23.26
CA GLY A 581 -8.99 -20.44 22.81
C GLY A 581 -7.64 -20.72 22.15
N ASN A 582 -6.90 -19.67 21.79
CA ASN A 582 -5.55 -19.70 21.24
C ASN A 582 -5.39 -20.58 19.98
N GLY A 583 -6.44 -20.67 19.17
CA GLY A 583 -6.40 -21.36 17.88
C GLY A 583 -6.19 -22.87 17.94
N TYR A 584 -6.47 -23.51 19.08
CA TYR A 584 -6.47 -24.98 19.23
C TYR A 584 -7.80 -25.59 18.78
N LEU A 585 -7.95 -26.92 18.85
CA LEU A 585 -9.01 -27.65 18.13
C LEU A 585 -10.42 -27.06 18.33
N LEU A 586 -10.83 -26.78 19.57
CA LEU A 586 -12.17 -26.21 19.82
C LEU A 586 -12.31 -24.79 19.26
N ASN A 587 -11.26 -23.96 19.40
CA ASN A 587 -11.23 -22.62 18.79
C ASN A 587 -11.26 -22.72 17.25
N GLN A 588 -10.63 -23.73 16.66
CA GLN A 588 -10.64 -23.96 15.21
C GLN A 588 -12.07 -24.23 14.69
N PHE A 589 -12.94 -24.83 15.50
CA PHE A 589 -14.37 -24.98 15.18
C PHE A 589 -15.17 -23.69 15.40
N ILE A 590 -14.85 -22.92 16.45
CA ILE A 590 -15.51 -21.63 16.76
C ILE A 590 -15.28 -20.60 15.65
N ASP A 591 -14.07 -20.56 15.10
CA ASP A 591 -13.60 -19.48 14.24
C ASP A 591 -13.93 -19.75 12.75
N PRO A 592 -14.56 -18.80 12.03
CA PRO A 592 -14.88 -18.96 10.60
C PRO A 592 -13.65 -19.00 9.69
N MET A 593 -12.48 -18.56 10.17
CA MET A 593 -11.22 -18.62 9.41
C MET A 593 -10.78 -20.07 9.18
N SER A 594 -10.82 -20.89 10.22
CA SER A 594 -10.42 -22.30 10.18
C SER A 594 -11.58 -23.27 9.90
N ASN A 595 -12.83 -22.90 10.22
CA ASN A 595 -13.98 -23.76 10.01
C ASN A 595 -14.75 -23.39 8.73
N LYS A 596 -14.50 -24.14 7.66
CA LYS A 596 -15.16 -24.03 6.35
C LYS A 596 -16.26 -25.08 6.14
N ARG A 597 -16.69 -25.77 7.20
CA ARG A 597 -17.68 -26.84 7.11
C ARG A 597 -19.04 -26.29 6.72
N THR A 598 -19.80 -27.13 6.02
CA THR A 598 -21.19 -26.87 5.60
C THR A 598 -22.20 -27.78 6.30
N ASP A 599 -21.74 -28.66 7.19
CA ASP A 599 -22.59 -29.48 8.05
C ASP A 599 -22.99 -28.73 9.34
N GLU A 600 -23.63 -29.42 10.28
CA GLU A 600 -24.10 -28.83 11.54
C GLU A 600 -22.99 -28.32 12.46
N TYR A 601 -21.72 -28.56 12.14
CA TYR A 601 -20.57 -28.06 12.90
C TYR A 601 -19.91 -26.82 12.26
N GLY A 602 -20.44 -26.28 11.15
CA GLY A 602 -19.97 -25.01 10.55
C GLY A 602 -21.05 -24.21 9.82
N GLY A 603 -20.65 -23.11 9.18
CA GLY A 603 -21.54 -22.27 8.37
C GLY A 603 -22.40 -21.24 9.12
N SER A 604 -22.62 -21.37 10.43
CA SER A 604 -23.33 -20.37 11.26
C SER A 604 -22.68 -20.21 12.64
N ILE A 605 -23.09 -19.18 13.40
CA ILE A 605 -22.60 -18.95 14.78
C ILE A 605 -22.94 -20.14 15.68
N GLU A 606 -24.17 -20.63 15.61
CA GLU A 606 -24.68 -21.76 16.39
C GLU A 606 -23.95 -23.06 16.04
N ASN A 607 -23.74 -23.30 14.74
CA ASN A 607 -23.07 -24.51 14.27
C ASN A 607 -21.59 -24.53 14.66
N ARG A 608 -20.88 -23.40 14.51
CA ARG A 608 -19.47 -23.29 14.94
C ARG A 608 -19.29 -23.42 16.46
N ALA A 609 -20.29 -23.02 17.24
CA ALA A 609 -20.30 -23.18 18.69
C ALA A 609 -20.58 -24.63 19.14
N ARG A 610 -21.16 -25.47 18.28
CA ARG A 610 -21.76 -26.75 18.66
C ARG A 610 -20.80 -27.71 19.35
N LEU A 611 -19.62 -27.98 18.76
CA LEU A 611 -18.65 -28.92 19.35
C LEU A 611 -18.20 -28.45 20.74
N THR A 612 -17.94 -27.15 20.91
CA THR A 612 -17.53 -26.60 22.22
C THR A 612 -18.63 -26.81 23.27
N LEU A 613 -19.90 -26.57 22.91
CA LEU A 613 -21.02 -26.76 23.82
C LEU A 613 -21.30 -28.25 24.10
N GLU A 614 -21.14 -29.13 23.12
CA GLU A 614 -21.27 -30.59 23.30
C GLU A 614 -20.22 -31.14 24.26
N VAL A 615 -18.95 -30.71 24.11
CA VAL A 615 -17.88 -31.07 25.06
C VAL A 615 -18.20 -30.52 26.44
N LEU A 616 -18.60 -29.26 26.54
CA LEU A 616 -18.93 -28.64 27.82
C LEU A 616 -20.05 -29.38 28.55
N ASP A 617 -21.15 -29.70 27.86
CA ASP A 617 -22.28 -30.44 28.42
C ASP A 617 -21.86 -31.83 28.89
N ALA A 618 -21.06 -32.54 28.09
CA ALA A 618 -20.55 -33.86 28.44
C ALA A 618 -19.63 -33.81 29.68
N LEU A 619 -18.79 -32.77 29.81
CA LEU A 619 -17.97 -32.57 31.01
C LEU A 619 -18.83 -32.28 32.24
N ILE A 620 -19.82 -31.38 32.13
CA ILE A 620 -20.74 -31.06 33.23
C ILE A 620 -21.44 -32.33 33.73
N ASP A 621 -21.95 -33.15 32.80
CA ASP A 621 -22.66 -34.39 33.15
C ASP A 621 -21.71 -35.45 33.76
N ALA A 622 -20.43 -35.45 33.36
CA ALA A 622 -19.44 -36.43 33.81
C ALA A 622 -18.83 -36.11 35.19
N VAL A 623 -18.55 -34.85 35.48
CA VAL A 623 -17.77 -34.44 36.68
C VAL A 623 -18.44 -33.39 37.56
N GLY A 624 -19.56 -32.83 37.13
CA GLY A 624 -20.29 -31.78 37.84
C GLY A 624 -19.90 -30.37 37.36
N PRO A 625 -20.85 -29.43 37.27
CA PRO A 625 -20.59 -28.10 36.70
C PRO A 625 -19.64 -27.26 37.55
N ASP A 626 -19.66 -27.41 38.87
CA ASP A 626 -18.79 -26.71 39.83
C ASP A 626 -17.31 -27.08 39.71
N LYS A 627 -16.98 -28.11 38.92
CA LYS A 627 -15.60 -28.57 38.64
C LYS A 627 -15.15 -28.28 37.21
N VAL A 628 -15.94 -27.56 36.43
CA VAL A 628 -15.64 -27.27 35.03
C VAL A 628 -15.44 -25.76 34.86
N GLY A 629 -14.29 -25.36 34.35
CA GLY A 629 -14.03 -24.02 33.80
C GLY A 629 -13.88 -24.09 32.28
N ILE A 630 -13.95 -22.94 31.60
CA ILE A 630 -13.72 -22.86 30.15
C ILE A 630 -12.94 -21.61 29.79
N ARG A 631 -11.97 -21.74 28.87
CA ARG A 631 -11.09 -20.64 28.45
C ARG A 631 -11.32 -20.22 27.00
N PHE A 632 -11.47 -18.93 26.77
CA PHE A 632 -11.63 -18.30 25.45
C PHE A 632 -10.60 -17.19 25.19
N SER A 633 -10.37 -16.89 23.91
CA SER A 633 -9.53 -15.78 23.46
C SER A 633 -10.23 -14.97 22.35
N PRO A 634 -11.25 -14.17 22.69
CA PRO A 634 -12.10 -13.52 21.69
C PRO A 634 -11.33 -12.66 20.68
N TRP A 635 -10.28 -12.02 21.15
CA TRP A 635 -9.44 -11.09 20.38
C TRP A 635 -8.16 -11.73 19.83
N GLY A 636 -7.96 -13.02 20.12
CA GLY A 636 -6.70 -13.71 19.87
C GLY A 636 -6.48 -14.06 18.40
N THR A 637 -5.28 -13.80 17.88
CA THR A 637 -4.88 -14.14 16.50
C THR A 637 -3.91 -15.31 16.41
N PHE A 638 -3.35 -15.73 17.55
CA PHE A 638 -2.46 -16.89 17.64
C PHE A 638 -3.13 -18.16 17.09
N GLY A 639 -2.39 -18.95 16.32
CA GLY A 639 -2.93 -20.13 15.61
C GLY A 639 -3.64 -19.80 14.28
N ASP A 640 -3.37 -18.63 13.71
CA ASP A 640 -4.04 -18.05 12.54
C ASP A 640 -5.56 -17.97 12.71
N MET A 641 -5.98 -17.41 13.85
CA MET A 641 -7.39 -17.15 14.15
C MET A 641 -7.81 -15.77 13.64
N THR A 642 -9.12 -15.57 13.48
CA THR A 642 -9.70 -14.29 13.08
C THR A 642 -9.36 -13.20 14.09
N GLY A 643 -9.63 -13.46 15.37
CA GLY A 643 -9.35 -12.53 16.47
C GLY A 643 -9.83 -11.10 16.18
N HIS A 644 -9.05 -10.11 16.59
CA HIS A 644 -9.37 -8.69 16.37
C HIS A 644 -9.37 -8.24 14.90
N LYS A 645 -8.99 -9.09 13.92
CA LYS A 645 -8.97 -8.75 12.49
C LYS A 645 -10.38 -8.58 11.91
N ASP A 646 -11.38 -9.25 12.49
CA ASP A 646 -12.79 -9.08 12.13
C ASP A 646 -13.59 -8.70 13.38
N PRO A 647 -14.17 -7.48 13.43
CA PRO A 647 -14.92 -7.05 14.59
C PRO A 647 -16.16 -7.91 14.82
N THR A 648 -16.67 -8.65 13.83
CA THR A 648 -17.85 -9.50 14.01
C THR A 648 -17.58 -10.74 14.87
N ILE A 649 -16.32 -11.09 15.13
CA ILE A 649 -15.97 -12.27 15.95
C ILE A 649 -16.54 -12.17 17.37
N PHE A 650 -16.74 -10.97 17.91
CA PHE A 650 -17.32 -10.81 19.26
C PHE A 650 -18.70 -11.49 19.35
N ALA A 651 -19.50 -11.47 18.27
CA ALA A 651 -20.85 -12.06 18.26
C ALA A 651 -20.79 -13.58 18.47
N GLN A 652 -19.75 -14.24 17.95
CA GLN A 652 -19.53 -15.67 18.13
C GLN A 652 -19.31 -16.02 19.62
N TYR A 653 -18.46 -15.25 20.30
CA TYR A 653 -18.17 -15.47 21.72
C TYR A 653 -19.32 -15.01 22.63
N ALA A 654 -20.02 -13.94 22.27
CA ALA A 654 -21.23 -13.52 22.97
C ALA A 654 -22.31 -14.63 22.94
N TYR A 655 -22.50 -15.30 21.80
CA TYR A 655 -23.40 -16.45 21.68
C TYR A 655 -22.97 -17.61 22.57
N LEU A 656 -21.70 -18.02 22.53
CA LEU A 656 -21.17 -19.10 23.38
C LEU A 656 -21.40 -18.81 24.87
N ILE A 657 -21.09 -17.60 25.31
CA ILE A 657 -21.26 -17.18 26.70
C ILE A 657 -22.74 -17.11 27.08
N ALA A 658 -23.62 -16.65 26.18
CA ALA A 658 -25.05 -16.65 26.41
C ALA A 658 -25.61 -18.08 26.57
N GLU A 659 -25.10 -19.02 25.77
CA GLU A 659 -25.47 -20.44 25.88
C GLU A 659 -24.96 -21.10 27.18
N ILE A 660 -23.82 -20.66 27.68
CA ILE A 660 -23.30 -21.08 29.00
C ILE A 660 -24.15 -20.48 30.13
N GLU A 661 -24.50 -19.20 30.05
CA GLU A 661 -25.44 -18.55 30.98
C GLU A 661 -26.82 -19.26 30.98
N ASN A 662 -27.32 -19.64 29.81
CA ASN A 662 -28.57 -20.39 29.67
C ASN A 662 -28.51 -21.74 30.41
N ARG A 663 -27.36 -22.42 30.41
CA ARG A 663 -27.11 -23.64 31.19
C ARG A 663 -27.05 -23.35 32.69
N ALA A 664 -26.40 -22.27 33.08
CA ALA A 664 -26.33 -21.84 34.48
C ALA A 664 -27.72 -21.56 35.07
N ARG A 665 -28.59 -20.86 34.33
CA ARG A 665 -29.99 -20.62 34.73
C ARG A 665 -30.82 -21.90 34.89
N LYS A 666 -30.41 -22.98 34.24
CA LYS A 666 -31.00 -24.33 34.37
C LYS A 666 -30.34 -25.18 35.45
N GLY A 667 -29.51 -24.58 36.32
CA GLY A 667 -28.83 -25.27 37.43
C GLY A 667 -27.48 -25.89 37.08
N LYS A 668 -26.97 -25.71 35.86
CA LYS A 668 -25.65 -26.21 35.42
C LYS A 668 -24.61 -25.08 35.40
N LYS A 669 -24.48 -24.31 36.50
CA LYS A 669 -23.56 -23.16 36.59
C LYS A 669 -22.12 -23.65 36.73
N ILE A 670 -21.31 -23.42 35.69
CA ILE A 670 -19.90 -23.82 35.67
C ILE A 670 -19.05 -23.00 36.65
N ALA A 671 -17.86 -23.50 36.99
CA ALA A 671 -16.97 -22.90 37.98
C ALA A 671 -16.53 -21.49 37.62
N TYR A 672 -16.13 -21.27 36.36
CA TYR A 672 -15.73 -19.95 35.84
C TYR A 672 -15.66 -19.92 34.30
N ILE A 673 -15.66 -18.70 33.73
CA ILE A 673 -15.22 -18.43 32.36
C ILE A 673 -13.90 -17.66 32.41
N HIS A 674 -12.88 -18.14 31.69
CA HIS A 674 -11.55 -17.57 31.62
C HIS A 674 -11.33 -16.88 30.27
N LEU A 675 -11.10 -15.58 30.28
CA LEU A 675 -10.84 -14.79 29.08
C LEU A 675 -9.40 -14.32 29.02
N ILE A 676 -8.78 -14.52 27.85
CA ILE A 676 -7.52 -13.88 27.51
C ILE A 676 -7.81 -12.44 27.09
N GLU A 677 -7.08 -11.51 27.68
CA GLU A 677 -7.26 -10.09 27.46
C GLU A 677 -6.76 -9.64 26.08
N PRO A 678 -7.44 -8.67 25.45
CA PRO A 678 -6.96 -8.00 24.22
C PRO A 678 -5.59 -7.31 24.41
N ARG A 679 -5.11 -7.20 25.65
CA ARG A 679 -3.77 -6.76 26.01
C ARG A 679 -2.67 -7.73 25.58
N VAL A 680 -2.99 -9.01 25.39
CA VAL A 680 -2.08 -10.04 24.88
C VAL A 680 -2.84 -10.88 23.83
N PRO A 681 -3.10 -10.34 22.63
CA PRO A 681 -3.89 -11.03 21.60
C PRO A 681 -3.07 -12.12 20.88
N ASP A 682 -1.75 -12.12 21.06
CA ASP A 682 -0.87 -13.18 20.62
C ASP A 682 0.19 -13.44 21.69
N MET A 683 0.41 -14.70 22.03
CA MET A 683 1.36 -15.11 23.07
C MET A 683 2.83 -14.98 22.62
N SER A 684 3.07 -14.75 21.32
CA SER A 684 4.39 -14.43 20.76
C SER A 684 4.86 -13.00 21.08
N TYR A 685 3.97 -12.06 21.39
CA TYR A 685 4.35 -10.71 21.84
C TYR A 685 4.78 -10.70 23.30
N ALA A 686 5.79 -9.91 23.68
CA ALA A 686 6.10 -9.58 25.08
C ALA A 686 5.05 -8.59 25.67
N GLU A 687 5.09 -8.36 26.99
CA GLU A 687 4.25 -7.35 27.65
C GLU A 687 4.37 -5.98 26.97
N GLY A 688 3.24 -5.34 26.68
CA GLY A 688 3.19 -4.01 26.08
C GLY A 688 3.62 -3.90 24.60
N GLU A 689 4.09 -4.98 23.96
CA GLU A 689 4.49 -4.95 22.55
C GLU A 689 3.31 -4.75 21.61
N TYR A 690 2.15 -5.32 21.94
CA TYR A 690 0.93 -5.14 21.15
C TYR A 690 -0.32 -5.35 22.02
N THR A 691 -1.25 -4.41 21.96
CA THR A 691 -2.56 -4.46 22.62
C THR A 691 -3.61 -4.03 21.63
N VAL A 692 -4.73 -4.75 21.55
CA VAL A 692 -5.85 -4.40 20.66
C VAL A 692 -6.50 -3.11 21.17
N PRO A 693 -6.40 -1.96 20.45
CA PRO A 693 -6.79 -0.66 21.00
C PRO A 693 -8.29 -0.49 21.26
N THR A 694 -9.14 -1.26 20.56
CA THR A 694 -10.61 -1.18 20.63
C THR A 694 -11.26 -2.44 21.20
N GLY A 695 -10.47 -3.46 21.53
CA GLY A 695 -10.97 -4.72 22.07
C GLY A 695 -11.20 -4.62 23.58
N SER A 696 -12.32 -5.12 24.08
CA SER A 696 -12.58 -5.27 25.51
C SER A 696 -13.34 -6.55 25.77
N ASN A 697 -13.00 -7.24 26.86
CA ASN A 697 -13.75 -8.40 27.35
C ASN A 697 -14.94 -8.00 28.24
N ASP A 698 -15.18 -6.72 28.50
CA ASP A 698 -16.22 -6.25 29.42
C ASP A 698 -17.65 -6.65 28.98
N PHE A 699 -17.85 -7.04 27.70
CA PHE A 699 -19.12 -7.58 27.22
C PHE A 699 -19.58 -8.83 28.00
N ILE A 700 -18.65 -9.61 28.57
CA ILE A 700 -18.98 -10.80 29.36
C ILE A 700 -19.89 -10.46 30.55
N TYR A 701 -19.68 -9.31 31.20
CA TYR A 701 -20.45 -8.92 32.38
C TYR A 701 -21.90 -8.54 32.07
N SER A 702 -22.22 -8.33 30.79
CA SER A 702 -23.61 -8.12 30.35
C SER A 702 -24.34 -9.43 30.07
N ILE A 703 -23.64 -10.57 30.07
CA ILE A 703 -24.18 -11.88 29.66
C ILE A 703 -24.05 -12.90 30.80
N TRP A 704 -22.84 -13.11 31.30
CA TRP A 704 -22.51 -14.16 32.27
C TRP A 704 -22.64 -13.66 33.71
N ASN A 705 -23.43 -14.38 34.51
CA ASN A 705 -23.58 -14.09 35.93
C ASN A 705 -22.86 -15.13 36.81
N GLY A 706 -21.54 -15.25 36.62
CA GLY A 706 -20.68 -16.07 37.46
C GLY A 706 -19.24 -15.60 37.44
N THR A 707 -18.36 -16.40 38.03
CA THR A 707 -16.95 -16.07 38.17
C THR A 707 -16.26 -15.88 36.81
N VAL A 708 -15.46 -14.82 36.69
CA VAL A 708 -14.64 -14.53 35.50
C VAL A 708 -13.16 -14.54 35.87
N ILE A 709 -12.35 -15.25 35.10
CA ILE A 709 -10.88 -15.16 35.16
C ILE A 709 -10.42 -14.29 33.99
N ARG A 710 -9.64 -13.25 34.24
CA ARG A 710 -8.99 -12.45 33.18
C ARG A 710 -7.48 -12.70 33.18
N ALA A 711 -6.89 -12.93 32.01
CA ALA A 711 -5.46 -13.14 31.87
C ALA A 711 -4.85 -12.26 30.78
N GLY A 712 -3.89 -11.42 31.14
CA GLY A 712 -3.09 -10.64 30.18
C GLY A 712 -2.37 -9.47 30.84
N ASP A 713 -1.05 -9.62 31.01
CA ASP A 713 -0.11 -8.55 31.34
C ASP A 713 -0.41 -7.79 32.67
N TYR A 714 -1.23 -8.32 33.57
CA TYR A 714 -1.63 -7.59 34.80
C TYR A 714 -0.47 -7.24 35.77
N ALA A 715 0.65 -7.97 35.72
CA ALA A 715 1.78 -7.78 36.63
C ALA A 715 2.45 -6.40 36.50
N LEU A 716 2.44 -5.83 35.30
CA LEU A 716 3.01 -4.49 35.01
C LEU A 716 1.93 -3.39 35.02
N HIS A 717 0.69 -3.74 35.34
CA HIS A 717 -0.48 -2.85 35.28
C HIS A 717 -1.36 -3.00 36.54
N PRO A 718 -0.85 -2.67 37.74
CA PRO A 718 -1.55 -2.84 39.01
C PRO A 718 -2.85 -2.04 39.09
N GLU A 719 -2.91 -0.86 38.47
CA GLU A 719 -4.14 -0.06 38.41
C GLU A 719 -5.23 -0.77 37.60
N GLN A 720 -4.87 -1.41 36.49
CA GLN A 720 -5.83 -2.19 35.71
C GLN A 720 -6.27 -3.45 36.48
N ALA A 721 -5.35 -4.09 37.20
CA ALA A 721 -5.67 -5.22 38.08
C ALA A 721 -6.69 -4.83 39.17
N LYS A 722 -6.54 -3.64 39.75
CA LYS A 722 -7.51 -3.08 40.69
C LYS A 722 -8.87 -2.85 40.02
N ILE A 723 -8.90 -2.13 38.89
CA ILE A 723 -10.13 -1.81 38.16
C ILE A 723 -10.92 -3.06 37.80
N ASP A 724 -10.25 -4.09 37.26
CA ASP A 724 -10.96 -5.27 36.78
C ASP A 724 -11.43 -6.18 37.91
N THR A 725 -10.74 -6.22 39.06
CA THR A 725 -11.23 -6.96 40.23
C THR A 725 -12.34 -6.25 41.00
N GLU A 726 -12.59 -4.96 40.73
CA GLU A 726 -13.79 -4.25 41.20
C GLU A 726 -15.04 -4.59 40.37
N LYS A 727 -14.86 -5.12 39.15
CA LYS A 727 -15.97 -5.55 38.29
C LYS A 727 -16.37 -6.99 38.63
N HIS A 728 -17.63 -7.19 39.06
CA HIS A 728 -18.23 -8.53 39.23
C HIS A 728 -17.38 -9.50 40.11
N GLU A 729 -17.63 -10.79 40.04
CA GLU A 729 -16.85 -11.88 40.65
C GLU A 729 -15.59 -12.19 39.81
N THR A 730 -14.71 -11.21 39.66
CA THR A 730 -13.50 -11.32 38.82
C THR A 730 -12.24 -11.64 39.61
N LEU A 731 -11.47 -12.62 39.13
CA LEU A 731 -10.08 -12.87 39.53
C LEU A 731 -9.11 -12.81 38.35
N LEU A 732 -7.82 -12.64 38.64
CA LEU A 732 -6.78 -12.40 37.65
C LEU A 732 -5.80 -13.57 37.57
N ALA A 733 -5.58 -14.05 36.36
CA ALA A 733 -4.56 -15.05 36.06
C ALA A 733 -3.29 -14.38 35.55
N TYR A 734 -2.17 -14.70 36.20
CA TYR A 734 -0.84 -14.18 35.86
C TYR A 734 -0.02 -15.26 35.14
N GLY A 735 0.56 -14.87 34.01
CA GLY A 735 1.33 -15.76 33.13
C GLY A 735 2.84 -15.64 33.36
N ARG A 736 3.53 -14.96 32.43
CA ARG A 736 5.00 -14.88 32.35
C ARG A 736 5.66 -14.42 33.65
N MET A 737 5.12 -13.41 34.32
CA MET A 737 5.68 -12.95 35.59
C MET A 737 5.53 -13.96 36.74
N PHE A 738 4.57 -14.87 36.67
CA PHE A 738 4.46 -15.96 37.65
C PHE A 738 5.46 -17.10 37.35
N ILE A 739 6.01 -17.17 36.12
CA ILE A 739 7.16 -18.04 35.82
C ILE A 739 8.38 -17.57 36.60
N SER A 740 8.70 -16.27 36.58
CA SER A 740 9.93 -15.74 37.17
C SER A 740 9.85 -15.38 38.65
N ASN A 741 8.64 -15.38 39.23
CA ASN A 741 8.40 -15.00 40.61
C ASN A 741 7.62 -16.14 41.31
N PRO A 742 8.31 -17.13 41.92
CA PRO A 742 7.63 -18.24 42.59
C PRO A 742 6.70 -17.76 43.73
N ASP A 743 7.05 -16.64 44.36
CA ASP A 743 6.32 -15.98 45.44
C ASP A 743 5.50 -14.76 44.95
N LEU A 744 5.08 -14.73 43.68
CA LEU A 744 4.39 -13.59 43.07
C LEU A 744 3.22 -13.03 43.90
N PRO A 745 2.31 -13.85 44.50
CA PRO A 745 1.24 -13.30 45.33
C PRO A 745 1.79 -12.48 46.52
N LYS A 746 2.85 -12.92 47.19
CA LYS A 746 3.46 -12.15 48.28
C LYS A 746 4.04 -10.82 47.76
N ARG A 747 4.71 -10.84 46.61
CA ARG A 747 5.27 -9.63 46.02
C ARG A 747 4.21 -8.59 45.63
N LEU A 748 3.10 -9.06 45.05
CA LEU A 748 1.97 -8.19 44.72
C LEU A 748 1.28 -7.65 45.98
N TYR A 749 1.24 -8.43 47.07
CA TYR A 749 0.70 -7.97 48.35
C TYR A 749 1.53 -6.82 48.92
N GLU A 750 2.86 -6.96 48.92
CA GLU A 750 3.79 -6.04 49.58
C GLU A 750 4.27 -4.89 48.66
N GLY A 751 4.03 -4.96 47.35
CA GLY A 751 4.54 -3.98 46.38
C GLY A 751 6.03 -4.16 46.10
N GLN A 752 6.51 -5.40 46.15
CA GLN A 752 7.93 -5.73 46.00
C GLN A 752 8.34 -5.85 44.53
N LYS A 753 9.63 -5.58 44.26
CA LYS A 753 10.22 -5.70 42.93
C LYS A 753 10.04 -7.10 42.34
N LEU A 754 9.59 -7.13 41.08
CA LEU A 754 9.37 -8.36 40.34
C LEU A 754 10.65 -8.76 39.60
N THR A 755 11.00 -10.03 39.69
CA THR A 755 12.08 -10.64 38.89
C THR A 755 11.62 -10.73 37.45
N GLN A 756 12.42 -10.19 36.51
CA GLN A 756 12.15 -10.34 35.09
C GLN A 756 12.33 -11.79 34.64
N TYR A 757 11.49 -12.21 33.70
CA TYR A 757 11.56 -13.56 33.15
C TYR A 757 12.59 -13.67 32.02
N GLY A 758 13.17 -14.86 31.84
CA GLY A 758 14.01 -15.20 30.70
C GLY A 758 13.24 -15.97 29.64
N ARG A 759 12.93 -15.33 28.50
CA ARG A 759 12.07 -15.90 27.44
C ARG A 759 12.68 -17.15 26.78
N GLY A 760 13.99 -17.15 26.54
CA GLY A 760 14.73 -18.30 25.97
C GLY A 760 14.64 -19.59 26.80
N HIS A 761 14.17 -19.53 28.04
CA HIS A 761 13.98 -20.70 28.91
C HIS A 761 12.51 -21.10 29.08
N PHE A 762 11.56 -20.48 28.39
CA PHE A 762 10.14 -20.84 28.57
C PHE A 762 9.83 -22.28 28.21
N HIS A 763 10.54 -22.85 27.24
CA HIS A 763 10.28 -24.17 26.67
C HIS A 763 11.51 -25.09 26.58
N SER A 764 12.62 -24.75 27.25
CA SER A 764 13.82 -25.62 27.30
C SER A 764 13.55 -26.91 28.09
N ALA A 765 14.31 -27.98 27.82
CA ALA A 765 14.22 -29.24 28.60
C ALA A 765 15.07 -29.23 29.88
N GLU A 766 15.46 -28.05 30.37
CA GLU A 766 16.38 -27.86 31.50
C GLU A 766 15.66 -27.31 32.75
N PRO A 767 16.20 -27.54 33.96
CA PRO A 767 15.65 -26.99 35.20
C PRO A 767 15.88 -25.47 35.32
N TYR A 768 16.87 -24.94 34.58
CA TYR A 768 17.18 -23.51 34.53
C TYR A 768 16.03 -22.72 33.88
N GLY A 769 15.62 -21.61 34.52
CA GLY A 769 14.44 -20.84 34.12
C GLY A 769 13.11 -21.55 34.38
N TYR A 770 13.10 -22.55 35.25
CA TYR A 770 11.91 -23.30 35.67
C TYR A 770 11.75 -23.29 37.19
N ILE A 771 12.65 -23.96 37.91
CA ILE A 771 12.62 -24.11 39.38
C ILE A 771 13.66 -23.24 40.11
N ASP A 772 14.47 -22.48 39.39
CA ASP A 772 15.65 -21.77 39.90
C ASP A 772 15.46 -20.25 40.06
N TYR A 773 14.24 -19.75 39.88
CA TYR A 773 13.94 -18.35 40.11
C TYR A 773 13.91 -18.06 41.61
N PRO A 774 14.64 -17.04 42.10
CA PRO A 774 14.69 -16.76 43.52
C PRO A 774 13.39 -16.12 44.00
N THR A 775 13.01 -16.43 45.23
CA THR A 775 12.04 -15.67 46.02
C THR A 775 12.58 -14.27 46.34
N TYR A 776 11.72 -13.33 46.71
CA TYR A 776 12.16 -11.98 47.06
C TYR A 776 13.10 -11.98 48.27
N GLU A 777 12.84 -12.84 49.27
CA GLU A 777 13.68 -13.01 50.46
C GLU A 777 15.11 -13.48 50.09
N GLU A 778 15.23 -14.38 49.11
CA GLU A 778 16.54 -14.81 48.59
C GLU A 778 17.26 -13.68 47.82
N ILE A 779 16.51 -12.81 47.14
CA ILE A 779 17.04 -11.62 46.46
C ILE A 779 17.53 -10.58 47.47
N GLU A 780 16.79 -10.34 48.56
CA GLU A 780 17.23 -9.43 49.62
C GLU A 780 18.55 -9.90 50.26
N LYS A 781 18.74 -11.22 50.36
CA LYS A 781 19.96 -11.81 50.93
C LYS A 781 21.15 -11.82 49.97
N ASN A 782 20.92 -12.12 48.68
CA ASN A 782 21.97 -12.43 47.71
C ASN A 782 22.11 -11.40 46.57
N GLY A 783 21.25 -10.38 46.53
CA GLY A 783 21.11 -9.46 45.40
C GLY A 783 20.31 -10.05 44.24
N PHE A 784 19.91 -9.21 43.28
CA PHE A 784 19.26 -9.69 42.05
C PHE A 784 20.28 -10.49 41.23
N PRO A 785 19.98 -11.74 40.84
CA PRO A 785 20.89 -12.54 40.04
C PRO A 785 21.08 -11.88 38.66
N GLN A 786 22.35 -11.65 38.28
CA GLN A 786 22.67 -11.26 36.91
C GLN A 786 22.54 -12.49 36.01
N ARG A 787 21.39 -12.66 35.36
CA ARG A 787 21.22 -13.67 34.32
C ARG A 787 21.73 -13.08 33.00
N GLU A 788 22.78 -13.67 32.43
CA GLU A 788 23.28 -13.27 31.11
C GLU A 788 22.14 -13.34 30.08
N LYS A 789 21.96 -12.27 29.30
CA LYS A 789 21.19 -12.33 28.05
C LYS A 789 21.93 -13.27 27.11
N LYS A 790 21.59 -14.56 27.10
CA LYS A 790 21.86 -15.36 25.92
C LYS A 790 20.96 -14.82 24.82
N GLU A 791 21.56 -14.40 23.71
CA GLU A 791 20.85 -14.02 22.49
C GLU A 791 19.79 -15.08 22.19
N ASP A 792 18.59 -14.63 21.82
CA ASP A 792 17.55 -15.51 21.30
C ASP A 792 18.17 -16.28 20.13
N GLY A 793 18.42 -17.58 20.35
CA GLY A 793 19.05 -18.43 19.34
C GLY A 793 18.21 -18.42 18.07
N PRO A 794 18.83 -18.46 16.88
CA PRO A 794 18.13 -18.33 15.62
C PRO A 794 17.01 -19.36 15.53
N GLY A 795 15.82 -18.88 15.15
CA GLY A 795 14.72 -19.74 14.77
C GLY A 795 15.18 -20.77 13.73
N TYR A 796 14.63 -21.97 13.83
CA TYR A 796 15.00 -23.18 13.10
C TYR A 796 14.98 -23.05 11.56
N THR A 797 14.57 -21.89 11.03
CA THR A 797 14.39 -21.59 9.60
C THR A 797 15.59 -20.88 8.95
N GLU A 798 16.59 -20.41 9.71
CA GLU A 798 17.70 -19.58 9.16
C GLU A 798 18.95 -20.33 8.70
N ALA A 799 19.03 -21.66 8.85
CA ALA A 799 20.24 -22.44 8.50
C ALA A 799 20.37 -22.84 7.00
N LEU A 800 19.50 -22.36 6.10
CA LEU A 800 19.42 -22.87 4.71
C LEU A 800 19.73 -21.87 3.58
N LYS A 801 20.26 -20.67 3.85
CA LYS A 801 20.36 -19.60 2.82
C LYS A 801 21.75 -18.98 2.59
N ALA A 802 22.80 -19.76 2.33
CA ALA A 802 24.10 -19.17 1.95
C ALA A 802 24.78 -19.86 0.76
N GLY A 803 25.01 -19.11 -0.32
CA GLY A 803 25.92 -19.48 -1.42
C GLY A 803 26.00 -18.42 -2.53
N HIS A 804 27.03 -17.57 -2.50
CA HIS A 804 27.30 -16.51 -3.50
C HIS A 804 28.54 -16.83 -4.39
N ILE A 805 28.35 -16.64 -5.72
CA ILE A 805 29.09 -15.87 -6.76
C ILE A 805 30.66 -15.89 -6.84
N ASN A 806 31.25 -16.11 -8.04
CA ASN A 806 32.16 -15.18 -8.81
C ASN A 806 32.78 -15.80 -10.10
N THR A 807 32.52 -15.24 -11.30
CA THR A 807 33.32 -14.33 -12.18
C THR A 807 34.35 -14.95 -13.13
N MET A 808 34.35 -14.52 -14.42
CA MET A 808 35.46 -13.75 -15.06
C MET A 808 35.12 -13.33 -16.52
N ALA A 809 35.82 -12.30 -17.01
CA ALA A 809 35.40 -11.28 -17.97
C ALA A 809 35.85 -11.43 -19.44
N PHE A 810 35.07 -10.85 -20.37
CA PHE A 810 35.47 -10.25 -21.66
C PHE A 810 34.47 -9.12 -22.01
N ASN A 811 34.93 -8.05 -22.65
CA ASN A 811 34.19 -6.82 -22.94
C ASN A 811 34.21 -6.57 -24.47
N GLU A 812 33.23 -5.92 -25.13
CA GLU A 812 31.84 -5.48 -24.90
C GLU A 812 31.33 -5.12 -26.33
N ASP A 813 30.01 -5.18 -26.56
CA ASP A 813 29.26 -4.39 -27.56
C ASP A 813 27.97 -5.15 -27.95
N PHE A 814 27.08 -5.30 -26.96
CA PHE A 814 25.73 -5.88 -27.10
C PHE A 814 25.64 -7.41 -27.12
N LYS A 815 26.04 -8.02 -26.00
CA LYS A 815 25.53 -9.34 -25.61
C LYS A 815 24.27 -9.13 -24.76
N PRO A 816 23.07 -9.51 -25.22
CA PRO A 816 21.89 -9.46 -24.35
C PRO A 816 22.07 -10.44 -23.19
N ILE A 817 21.62 -10.07 -22.00
CA ILE A 817 21.46 -11.00 -20.88
C ILE A 817 20.40 -12.03 -21.32
N PRO A 818 20.56 -13.34 -21.07
CA PRO A 818 19.50 -14.30 -21.38
C PRO A 818 18.21 -13.92 -20.64
N LEU A 819 17.14 -13.60 -21.37
CA LEU A 819 15.87 -13.13 -20.79
C LEU A 819 14.85 -14.26 -20.61
N LYS A 820 15.29 -15.52 -20.67
CA LYS A 820 14.41 -16.71 -20.62
C LYS A 820 13.56 -16.81 -19.36
N ASP A 821 14.07 -16.30 -18.24
CA ASP A 821 13.43 -16.38 -16.92
C ASP A 821 12.62 -15.10 -16.60
N THR A 822 12.47 -14.21 -17.58
CA THR A 822 11.72 -12.94 -17.43
C THR A 822 10.30 -13.07 -17.99
N PRO A 823 9.36 -12.18 -17.58
CA PRO A 823 8.02 -12.13 -18.17
C PRO A 823 8.00 -11.95 -19.70
N LEU A 824 9.08 -11.49 -20.33
CA LEU A 824 9.14 -11.27 -21.79
C LEU A 824 8.83 -12.52 -22.62
N LEU A 825 9.13 -13.72 -22.12
CA LEU A 825 8.86 -14.97 -22.85
C LEU A 825 7.63 -15.72 -22.34
N THR A 826 6.76 -15.02 -21.59
CA THR A 826 5.49 -15.58 -21.15
C THR A 826 4.35 -15.13 -22.08
N PRO A 827 3.30 -15.95 -22.24
CA PRO A 827 2.13 -15.54 -23.00
C PRO A 827 1.44 -14.27 -22.47
N ILE A 828 0.79 -13.53 -23.37
CA ILE A 828 -0.05 -12.37 -23.02
C ILE A 828 -1.20 -12.23 -24.04
N THR A 829 -2.39 -11.91 -23.55
CA THR A 829 -3.55 -11.62 -24.41
C THR A 829 -3.57 -10.14 -24.79
N VAL A 830 -3.65 -9.86 -26.09
CA VAL A 830 -3.73 -8.53 -26.68
C VAL A 830 -5.00 -8.46 -27.51
N GLY A 831 -6.02 -7.79 -26.99
CA GLY A 831 -7.32 -7.76 -27.64
C GLY A 831 -7.89 -9.17 -27.83
N ALA A 832 -8.11 -9.57 -29.09
CA ALA A 832 -8.62 -10.90 -29.45
C ALA A 832 -7.53 -11.97 -29.67
N VAL A 833 -6.24 -11.63 -29.62
CA VAL A 833 -5.15 -12.57 -29.90
C VAL A 833 -4.35 -12.90 -28.63
N THR A 834 -3.79 -14.11 -28.55
CA THR A 834 -2.88 -14.50 -27.47
C THR A 834 -1.49 -14.72 -28.03
N LEU A 835 -0.59 -13.82 -27.65
CA LEU A 835 0.83 -13.88 -27.99
C LEU A 835 1.51 -14.93 -27.12
N GLN A 836 2.56 -15.57 -27.64
CA GLN A 836 3.37 -16.54 -26.89
C GLN A 836 4.57 -15.88 -26.18
N ASN A 837 4.81 -14.61 -26.46
CA ASN A 837 5.83 -13.79 -25.83
C ASN A 837 5.35 -12.33 -25.77
N ARG A 838 6.01 -11.52 -24.93
CA ARG A 838 5.75 -10.09 -24.74
C ARG A 838 6.77 -9.23 -25.47
N ILE A 839 7.22 -9.70 -26.64
CA ILE A 839 8.13 -8.98 -27.53
C ILE A 839 7.35 -8.60 -28.79
N ALA A 840 7.49 -7.36 -29.24
CA ALA A 840 6.86 -6.89 -30.47
C ALA A 840 7.88 -6.28 -31.44
N TYR A 841 7.61 -6.43 -32.74
CA TYR A 841 8.29 -5.64 -33.76
C TYR A 841 7.65 -4.25 -33.85
N SER A 842 8.42 -3.21 -33.57
CA SER A 842 7.94 -1.82 -33.69
C SER A 842 7.69 -1.46 -35.17
N PRO A 843 6.70 -0.61 -35.46
CA PRO A 843 6.44 -0.17 -36.82
C PRO A 843 7.54 0.80 -37.25
N CYS A 844 8.33 0.35 -38.22
CA CYS A 844 9.46 1.06 -38.79
C CYS A 844 9.20 1.30 -40.28
N ASN A 845 9.02 2.55 -40.69
CA ASN A 845 8.87 2.91 -42.10
C ASN A 845 10.14 2.56 -42.87
N ARG A 846 10.00 1.80 -43.96
CA ARG A 846 11.13 1.39 -44.81
C ARG A 846 11.09 2.02 -46.20
N LEU A 847 9.95 2.58 -46.60
CA LEU A 847 9.78 3.40 -47.81
C LEU A 847 10.12 2.65 -49.13
N ARG A 848 9.73 1.37 -49.23
CA ARG A 848 10.05 0.48 -50.37
C ARG A 848 8.84 0.01 -51.18
N ASN A 849 7.76 0.76 -51.10
CA ASN A 849 6.48 0.43 -51.71
C ASN A 849 6.21 1.44 -52.86
N PRO A 850 6.77 1.22 -54.06
CA PRO A 850 6.52 2.10 -55.19
C PRO A 850 5.02 2.17 -55.48
N ASN A 851 4.53 3.35 -55.84
CA ASN A 851 3.10 3.60 -56.07
C ASN A 851 2.19 3.19 -54.90
N TYR A 852 2.70 3.22 -53.66
CA TYR A 852 1.97 2.86 -52.45
C TYR A 852 1.60 1.37 -52.34
N ILE A 853 2.21 0.49 -53.13
CA ILE A 853 1.86 -0.95 -53.20
C ILE A 853 2.98 -1.80 -52.60
N PRO A 854 2.68 -2.65 -51.59
CA PRO A 854 3.63 -3.64 -51.08
C PRO A 854 4.19 -4.59 -52.15
N SER A 855 5.52 -4.64 -52.23
CA SER A 855 6.25 -5.51 -53.16
C SER A 855 6.55 -6.88 -52.56
N ASP A 856 7.09 -7.80 -53.37
CA ASP A 856 7.51 -9.13 -52.89
C ASP A 856 8.61 -9.04 -51.83
N LEU A 857 9.48 -8.01 -51.90
CA LEU A 857 10.46 -7.75 -50.84
C LEU A 857 9.77 -7.43 -49.51
N THR A 858 8.64 -6.72 -49.53
CA THR A 858 7.86 -6.41 -48.32
C THR A 858 7.24 -7.67 -47.72
N VAL A 859 6.74 -8.59 -48.57
CA VAL A 859 6.22 -9.89 -48.12
C VAL A 859 7.32 -10.70 -47.42
N GLU A 860 8.48 -10.84 -48.05
CA GLU A 860 9.62 -11.56 -47.48
C GLU A 860 10.10 -10.92 -46.16
N TYR A 861 10.18 -9.59 -46.12
CA TYR A 861 10.60 -8.82 -44.94
C TYR A 861 9.80 -9.13 -43.68
N TYR A 862 8.46 -9.09 -43.77
CA TYR A 862 7.62 -9.38 -42.60
C TYR A 862 7.61 -10.87 -42.26
N ALA A 863 7.62 -11.76 -43.26
CA ALA A 863 7.71 -13.20 -43.03
C ALA A 863 9.00 -13.62 -42.28
N GLN A 864 10.14 -12.98 -42.58
CA GLN A 864 11.41 -13.20 -41.87
C GLN A 864 11.36 -12.78 -40.39
N ARG A 865 10.58 -11.75 -40.03
CA ARG A 865 10.47 -11.27 -38.63
C ARG A 865 9.36 -11.95 -37.84
N ALA A 866 8.56 -12.77 -38.51
CA ALA A 866 7.52 -13.61 -37.93
C ALA A 866 8.01 -15.00 -37.52
N MET A 867 9.34 -15.25 -37.53
CA MET A 867 9.94 -16.58 -37.35
C MET A 867 9.66 -17.24 -36.00
N THR A 868 9.40 -16.47 -34.95
CA THR A 868 9.02 -17.02 -33.65
C THR A 868 7.51 -17.03 -33.50
N HIS A 869 6.94 -18.23 -33.33
CA HIS A 869 5.49 -18.44 -33.21
C HIS A 869 4.86 -17.53 -32.14
N GLY A 870 3.71 -16.95 -32.45
CA GLY A 870 2.94 -16.11 -31.53
C GLY A 870 3.56 -14.76 -31.18
N THR A 871 4.43 -14.22 -32.03
CA THR A 871 5.02 -12.87 -31.85
C THR A 871 4.13 -11.81 -32.49
N LEU A 872 4.06 -10.61 -31.90
CA LEU A 872 3.33 -9.47 -32.49
C LEU A 872 4.25 -8.66 -33.38
N LEU A 873 3.81 -8.43 -34.63
CA LEU A 873 4.42 -7.46 -35.52
C LEU A 873 3.49 -6.27 -35.70
N ILE A 874 4.05 -5.07 -35.82
CA ILE A 874 3.30 -3.89 -36.20
C ILE A 874 3.87 -3.41 -37.53
N ALA A 875 3.04 -3.40 -38.57
CA ALA A 875 3.43 -3.02 -39.91
C ALA A 875 3.85 -1.55 -39.97
N GLU A 876 4.69 -1.21 -40.95
CA GLU A 876 5.06 0.16 -41.26
C GLU A 876 3.82 1.03 -41.48
N GLY A 877 3.99 2.32 -41.24
CA GLY A 877 2.92 3.27 -41.37
C GLY A 877 2.38 3.34 -42.80
N THR A 878 1.06 3.22 -42.90
CA THR A 878 0.34 3.20 -44.17
C THR A 878 -0.60 4.38 -44.26
N ALA A 879 -0.53 5.12 -45.38
CA ALA A 879 -1.39 6.27 -45.61
C ALA A 879 -2.85 5.82 -45.81
N VAL A 880 -3.78 6.49 -45.12
CA VAL A 880 -5.21 6.17 -45.17
C VAL A 880 -5.91 6.62 -46.46
N SER A 881 -5.36 7.64 -47.11
CA SER A 881 -5.84 8.19 -48.37
C SER A 881 -4.68 8.83 -49.13
N PRO A 882 -4.85 9.13 -50.44
CA PRO A 882 -3.79 9.78 -51.22
C PRO A 882 -3.29 11.11 -50.63
N SER A 883 -4.18 11.90 -50.01
CA SER A 883 -3.84 13.18 -49.36
C SER A 883 -3.21 13.01 -47.97
N ALA A 884 -3.34 11.83 -47.35
CA ALA A 884 -2.77 11.53 -46.05
C ALA A 884 -1.27 11.16 -46.10
N GLY A 885 -0.75 10.88 -47.30
CA GLY A 885 0.64 10.49 -47.56
C GLY A 885 1.59 11.68 -47.74
N GLY A 886 2.68 11.44 -48.47
CA GLY A 886 3.71 12.45 -48.75
C GLY A 886 5.13 11.96 -48.56
N TYR A 887 5.35 10.72 -48.10
CA TYR A 887 6.65 10.06 -48.23
C TYR A 887 6.68 9.18 -49.48
N PRO A 888 7.57 9.47 -50.46
CA PRO A 888 7.83 8.55 -51.55
C PRO A 888 8.21 7.16 -51.02
N GLY A 889 7.54 6.12 -51.53
CA GLY A 889 7.77 4.74 -51.11
C GLY A 889 6.99 4.27 -49.88
N ALA A 890 6.23 5.15 -49.20
CA ALA A 890 5.30 4.71 -48.16
C ALA A 890 4.10 3.96 -48.78
N PRO A 891 3.57 2.91 -48.13
CA PRO A 891 2.42 2.17 -48.63
C PRO A 891 1.07 2.89 -48.37
N GLY A 892 0.01 2.42 -49.04
CA GLY A 892 -1.37 2.90 -48.91
C GLY A 892 -2.38 1.75 -48.72
N ILE A 893 -3.62 2.08 -48.35
CA ILE A 893 -4.70 1.09 -48.14
C ILE A 893 -6.12 1.63 -48.49
N TRP A 894 -6.26 2.29 -49.64
CA TRP A 894 -7.54 2.84 -50.15
C TRP A 894 -8.01 2.21 -51.48
N SER A 895 -7.17 1.39 -52.15
CA SER A 895 -7.54 0.71 -53.40
C SER A 895 -7.55 -0.82 -53.27
N ASP A 896 -8.31 -1.51 -54.13
CA ASP A 896 -8.35 -2.98 -54.15
C ASP A 896 -6.98 -3.61 -54.47
N GLU A 897 -6.15 -2.95 -55.29
CA GLU A 897 -4.78 -3.40 -55.58
C GLU A 897 -3.90 -3.37 -54.32
N GLN A 898 -4.00 -2.31 -53.52
CA GLN A 898 -3.30 -2.20 -52.25
C GLN A 898 -3.79 -3.25 -51.24
N ILE A 899 -5.10 -3.49 -51.17
CA ILE A 899 -5.70 -4.54 -50.32
C ILE A 899 -5.15 -5.92 -50.70
N ALA A 900 -5.10 -6.23 -52.00
CA ALA A 900 -4.56 -7.50 -52.49
C ALA A 900 -3.06 -7.64 -52.19
N ALA A 901 -2.29 -6.56 -52.31
CA ALA A 901 -0.87 -6.57 -51.99
C ALA A 901 -0.59 -6.76 -50.50
N TRP A 902 -1.33 -6.06 -49.62
CA TRP A 902 -1.22 -6.23 -48.17
C TRP A 902 -1.65 -7.61 -47.69
N ARG A 903 -2.65 -8.23 -48.33
CA ARG A 903 -3.04 -9.60 -48.02
C ARG A 903 -1.87 -10.57 -48.09
N ARG A 904 -1.03 -10.46 -49.14
CA ARG A 904 0.18 -11.30 -49.28
C ARG A 904 1.15 -11.13 -48.11
N VAL A 905 1.29 -9.90 -47.59
CA VAL A 905 2.14 -9.61 -46.43
C VAL A 905 1.57 -10.27 -45.16
N PHE A 906 0.25 -10.12 -44.92
CA PHE A 906 -0.41 -10.69 -43.75
C PHE A 906 -0.41 -12.23 -43.78
N ASP A 907 -0.74 -12.83 -44.92
CA ASP A 907 -0.67 -14.28 -45.13
C ASP A 907 0.75 -14.81 -44.86
N GLY A 908 1.79 -14.07 -45.25
CA GLY A 908 3.19 -14.42 -44.98
C GLY A 908 3.56 -14.45 -43.50
N VAL A 909 2.98 -13.55 -42.69
CA VAL A 909 3.15 -13.54 -41.23
C VAL A 909 2.34 -14.66 -40.57
N HIS A 910 1.08 -14.84 -40.98
CA HIS A 910 0.20 -15.87 -40.46
C HIS A 910 0.69 -17.29 -40.77
N ALA A 911 1.33 -17.50 -41.92
CA ALA A 911 1.97 -18.76 -42.27
C ALA A 911 3.10 -19.17 -41.30
N ARG A 912 3.66 -18.22 -40.54
CA ARG A 912 4.64 -18.47 -39.46
C ARG A 912 3.98 -18.54 -38.07
N GLY A 913 2.66 -18.41 -38.00
CA GLY A 913 1.87 -18.45 -36.77
C GLY A 913 2.10 -17.25 -35.85
N SER A 914 2.48 -16.10 -36.41
CA SER A 914 2.60 -14.83 -35.70
C SER A 914 1.42 -13.90 -36.07
N PHE A 915 1.30 -12.78 -35.36
CA PHE A 915 0.20 -11.82 -35.53
C PHE A 915 0.73 -10.48 -36.04
N ILE A 916 -0.09 -9.74 -36.79
CA ILE A 916 0.27 -8.43 -37.34
C ILE A 916 -0.84 -7.40 -37.22
N PHE A 917 -0.52 -6.28 -36.59
CA PHE A 917 -1.35 -5.07 -36.58
C PHE A 917 -0.86 -4.12 -37.67
N HIS A 918 -1.79 -3.50 -38.41
CA HIS A 918 -1.46 -2.56 -39.48
C HIS A 918 -1.47 -1.13 -38.95
N GLN A 919 -0.31 -0.47 -38.90
CA GLN A 919 -0.26 0.93 -38.51
C GLN A 919 -0.79 1.81 -39.65
N ILE A 920 -1.79 2.64 -39.35
CA ILE A 920 -2.36 3.61 -40.29
C ILE A 920 -2.11 5.04 -39.81
N PHE A 921 -1.88 5.96 -40.75
CA PHE A 921 -1.58 7.36 -40.41
C PHE A 921 -2.18 8.38 -41.38
N HIS A 922 -2.14 9.63 -40.92
CA HIS A 922 -2.12 10.83 -41.75
C HIS A 922 -0.92 11.70 -41.34
N MET A 923 -0.09 12.10 -42.31
CA MET A 923 1.17 12.81 -42.05
C MET A 923 0.97 14.27 -41.62
N GLY A 924 -0.11 14.90 -42.08
CA GLY A 924 -0.41 16.30 -41.73
C GLY A 924 0.68 17.23 -42.25
N ARG A 925 1.16 18.18 -41.44
CA ARG A 925 2.24 19.10 -41.84
C ARG A 925 3.61 18.44 -42.11
N GLN A 926 3.75 17.13 -41.92
CA GLN A 926 4.95 16.37 -42.29
C GLN A 926 4.95 15.88 -43.74
N SER A 927 3.83 15.96 -44.44
CA SER A 927 3.76 15.55 -45.84
C SER A 927 4.71 16.36 -46.72
N ASN A 928 5.34 15.71 -47.69
CA ASN A 928 6.05 16.43 -48.74
C ASN A 928 5.03 17.16 -49.63
N SER A 929 4.93 18.48 -49.47
CA SER A 929 3.99 19.33 -50.20
C SER A 929 4.18 19.30 -51.72
N VAL A 930 5.42 19.09 -52.18
CA VAL A 930 5.77 19.02 -53.61
C VAL A 930 5.21 17.73 -54.22
N ASP A 931 5.43 16.59 -53.55
CA ASP A 931 4.91 15.29 -54.00
C ASP A 931 3.38 15.26 -54.00
N LEU A 932 2.74 15.77 -52.95
CA LEU A 932 1.28 15.91 -52.91
C LEU A 932 0.76 16.81 -54.04
N GLY A 933 1.41 17.96 -54.24
CA GLY A 933 1.02 18.92 -55.27
C GLY A 933 1.15 18.34 -56.69
N ALA A 934 2.23 17.62 -56.97
CA ALA A 934 2.45 16.93 -58.24
C ALA A 934 1.38 15.88 -58.54
N LYS A 935 0.78 15.29 -57.50
CA LYS A 935 -0.33 14.31 -57.58
C LYS A 935 -1.72 14.96 -57.51
N GLY A 936 -1.81 16.29 -57.45
CA GLY A 936 -3.07 17.04 -57.41
C GLY A 936 -3.71 17.17 -56.02
N PHE A 937 -3.03 16.75 -54.96
CA PHE A 937 -3.53 16.80 -53.58
C PHE A 937 -3.07 18.07 -52.85
N LYS A 938 -3.93 18.55 -51.96
CA LYS A 938 -3.66 19.72 -51.11
C LYS A 938 -2.87 19.32 -49.88
N PHE A 939 -2.02 20.24 -49.41
CA PHE A 939 -1.22 20.06 -48.21
C PHE A 939 -1.97 20.54 -46.96
N TYR A 940 -2.33 19.62 -46.07
CA TYR A 940 -3.11 19.90 -44.86
C TYR A 940 -2.35 19.65 -43.57
N GLY A 941 -2.63 20.47 -42.57
CA GLY A 941 -2.20 20.32 -41.18
C GLY A 941 -3.28 20.79 -40.22
N VAL A 942 -2.91 21.05 -38.98
CA VAL A 942 -3.86 21.45 -37.92
C VAL A 942 -4.16 22.95 -37.96
N THR A 943 -3.12 23.76 -38.22
CA THR A 943 -3.13 25.23 -38.20
C THR A 943 -2.67 25.76 -39.56
N ASP A 944 -3.30 26.82 -40.04
CA ASP A 944 -2.89 27.51 -41.28
C ASP A 944 -1.46 28.08 -41.18
N ASP A 945 -0.70 27.98 -42.27
CA ASP A 945 0.66 28.56 -42.42
C ASP A 945 1.71 28.12 -41.36
N LEU A 946 1.45 27.07 -40.58
CA LEU A 946 2.33 26.60 -39.50
C LEU A 946 3.18 25.37 -39.90
N TYR A 947 4.24 25.63 -40.68
CA TYR A 947 5.16 24.60 -41.16
C TYR A 947 6.07 24.03 -40.06
N MET A 948 6.67 22.87 -40.31
CA MET A 948 7.66 22.28 -39.40
C MET A 948 8.93 23.13 -39.28
N ASP A 949 9.40 23.63 -40.42
CA ASP A 949 10.63 24.40 -40.56
C ASP A 949 10.56 25.30 -41.82
N GLU A 950 11.52 26.23 -41.92
CA GLU A 950 11.61 27.18 -43.03
C GLU A 950 11.87 26.51 -44.39
N ALA A 951 12.56 25.37 -44.41
CA ALA A 951 12.82 24.62 -45.64
C ALA A 951 11.51 24.06 -46.23
N SER A 952 10.67 23.48 -45.38
CA SER A 952 9.36 22.95 -45.74
C SER A 952 8.42 24.07 -46.20
N LYS A 953 8.44 25.23 -45.54
CA LYS A 953 7.71 26.43 -45.98
C LYS A 953 8.14 26.87 -47.37
N THR A 954 9.44 27.02 -47.58
CA THR A 954 10.01 27.46 -48.86
C THR A 954 9.63 26.50 -49.99
N ALA A 955 9.76 25.18 -49.77
CA ALA A 955 9.41 24.17 -50.77
C ALA A 955 7.90 24.15 -51.09
N SER A 956 7.04 24.30 -50.08
CA SER A 956 5.59 24.33 -50.23
C SER A 956 5.12 25.54 -51.04
N LEU A 957 5.66 26.73 -50.76
CA LEU A 957 5.34 27.94 -51.52
C LEU A 957 5.87 27.87 -52.95
N ALA A 958 7.07 27.34 -53.16
CA ALA A 958 7.63 27.15 -54.50
C ALA A 958 6.80 26.17 -55.36
N ALA A 959 6.18 25.15 -54.74
CA ALA A 959 5.28 24.21 -55.39
C ALA A 959 3.82 24.69 -55.52
N ASN A 960 3.52 25.93 -55.11
CA ASN A 960 2.16 26.50 -55.08
C ASN A 960 1.12 25.61 -54.36
N ASN A 961 1.56 24.94 -53.29
CA ASN A 961 0.73 24.06 -52.47
C ASN A 961 0.89 24.40 -50.99
N PRO A 962 0.40 25.59 -50.55
CA PRO A 962 0.59 26.08 -49.19
C PRO A 962 -0.12 25.19 -48.16
N LEU A 963 0.45 25.10 -46.96
CA LEU A 963 -0.13 24.38 -45.83
C LEU A 963 -1.42 25.06 -45.36
N ARG A 964 -2.50 24.26 -45.29
CA ARG A 964 -3.82 24.71 -44.81
C ARG A 964 -4.23 23.95 -43.56
N GLY A 965 -4.83 24.64 -42.60
CA GLY A 965 -5.53 24.02 -41.49
C GLY A 965 -6.76 23.28 -42.00
N LEU A 966 -7.01 22.07 -41.47
CA LEU A 966 -8.23 21.32 -41.78
C LEU A 966 -9.48 22.09 -41.35
N THR A 967 -10.50 22.13 -42.18
CA THR A 967 -11.83 22.60 -41.78
C THR A 967 -12.54 21.51 -40.96
N ARG A 968 -13.65 21.86 -40.29
CA ARG A 968 -14.47 20.90 -39.52
C ARG A 968 -14.97 19.73 -40.37
N ASP A 969 -15.36 20.00 -41.61
CA ASP A 969 -15.84 18.95 -42.51
C ASP A 969 -14.70 18.07 -43.00
N GLN A 970 -13.53 18.65 -43.26
CA GLN A 970 -12.33 17.90 -43.60
C GLN A 970 -11.82 17.03 -42.43
N ILE A 971 -11.99 17.47 -41.19
CA ILE A 971 -11.70 16.64 -40.01
C ILE A 971 -12.57 15.37 -40.04
N LYS A 972 -13.87 15.50 -40.34
CA LYS A 972 -14.78 14.35 -40.47
C LYS A 972 -14.42 13.45 -41.65
N GLU A 973 -14.01 14.03 -42.78
CA GLU A 973 -13.52 13.27 -43.94
C GLU A 973 -12.28 12.45 -43.57
N VAL A 974 -11.30 13.06 -42.89
CA VAL A 974 -10.10 12.36 -42.42
C VAL A 974 -10.44 11.25 -41.43
N ILE A 975 -11.39 11.46 -40.51
CA ILE A 975 -11.88 10.39 -39.62
C ILE A 975 -12.46 9.23 -40.44
N ASN A 976 -13.28 9.52 -41.45
CA ASN A 976 -13.84 8.49 -42.32
C ASN A 976 -12.76 7.77 -43.14
N ASP A 977 -11.73 8.47 -43.62
CA ASP A 977 -10.58 7.83 -44.29
C ASP A 977 -9.90 6.79 -43.39
N HIS A 978 -9.71 7.10 -42.10
CA HIS A 978 -9.16 6.13 -41.14
C HIS A 978 -10.09 4.94 -40.93
N VAL A 979 -11.40 5.16 -40.88
CA VAL A 979 -12.40 4.08 -40.79
C VAL A 979 -12.35 3.17 -42.01
N GLN A 980 -12.28 3.74 -43.22
CA GLN A 980 -12.20 2.95 -44.46
C GLN A 980 -10.86 2.19 -44.54
N ALA A 981 -9.75 2.83 -44.19
CA ALA A 981 -8.44 2.19 -44.13
C ALA A 981 -8.42 1.02 -43.15
N ALA A 982 -9.02 1.17 -41.97
CA ALA A 982 -9.16 0.10 -40.98
C ALA A 982 -9.97 -1.09 -41.54
N LYS A 983 -11.12 -0.82 -42.17
CA LYS A 983 -11.94 -1.86 -42.83
C LYS A 983 -11.19 -2.56 -43.96
N ASN A 984 -10.50 -1.81 -44.80
CA ASN A 984 -9.73 -2.32 -45.93
C ASN A 984 -8.57 -3.19 -45.46
N SER A 985 -7.90 -2.80 -44.39
CA SER A 985 -6.84 -3.61 -43.77
C SER A 985 -7.37 -4.92 -43.20
N LEU A 986 -8.49 -4.91 -42.48
CA LEU A 986 -9.11 -6.15 -42.00
C LEU A 986 -9.59 -7.03 -43.16
N LYS A 987 -10.13 -6.43 -44.24
CA LYS A 987 -10.47 -7.15 -45.49
C LYS A 987 -9.22 -7.78 -46.13
N ALA A 988 -8.06 -7.14 -46.03
CA ALA A 988 -6.78 -7.69 -46.48
C ALA A 988 -6.30 -8.84 -45.56
N GLY A 989 -6.66 -8.84 -44.28
CA GLY A 989 -6.38 -9.93 -43.34
C GLY A 989 -5.55 -9.55 -42.12
N SER A 990 -5.36 -8.28 -41.80
CA SER A 990 -4.64 -7.89 -40.57
C SER A 990 -5.39 -8.33 -39.31
N ASP A 991 -4.67 -8.63 -38.22
CA ASP A 991 -5.27 -9.01 -36.93
C ASP A 991 -5.86 -7.81 -36.17
N GLY A 992 -5.37 -6.60 -36.48
CA GLY A 992 -5.84 -5.35 -35.91
C GLY A 992 -5.18 -4.15 -36.55
N ILE A 993 -5.50 -2.97 -36.03
CA ILE A 993 -5.06 -1.66 -36.51
C ILE A 993 -4.31 -0.95 -35.40
N GLU A 994 -3.21 -0.27 -35.74
CA GLU A 994 -2.61 0.72 -34.85
C GLU A 994 -2.85 2.13 -35.40
N LEU A 995 -3.56 2.97 -34.65
CA LEU A 995 -3.72 4.38 -35.00
C LEU A 995 -2.46 5.16 -34.60
N HIS A 996 -1.83 5.84 -35.57
CA HIS A 996 -0.61 6.60 -35.31
C HIS A 996 -0.89 8.03 -34.82
N ALA A 997 -0.82 8.23 -33.49
CA ALA A 997 -0.94 9.53 -32.82
C ALA A 997 0.37 9.96 -32.13
N ALA A 998 1.49 9.67 -32.76
CA ALA A 998 2.84 9.93 -32.26
C ALA A 998 3.72 10.61 -33.33
N ASN A 999 4.93 11.01 -32.94
CA ASN A 999 6.00 11.48 -33.82
C ASN A 999 5.55 12.60 -34.78
N GLY A 1000 4.76 13.55 -34.28
CA GLY A 1000 4.32 14.71 -35.06
C GLY A 1000 3.40 14.37 -36.23
N PHE A 1001 2.83 13.16 -36.34
CA PHE A 1001 1.77 12.86 -37.31
C PHE A 1001 0.47 13.59 -36.94
N LEU A 1002 -0.49 13.67 -37.84
CA LEU A 1002 -1.63 14.59 -37.73
C LEU A 1002 -2.34 14.50 -36.37
N HIS A 1003 -2.64 13.30 -35.88
CA HIS A 1003 -3.26 13.09 -34.57
C HIS A 1003 -2.40 13.62 -33.41
N ASN A 1004 -1.08 13.47 -33.47
CA ASN A 1004 -0.16 14.09 -32.51
C ASN A 1004 -0.17 15.62 -32.62
N GLN A 1005 -0.23 16.16 -33.85
CA GLN A 1005 -0.27 17.61 -34.07
C GLN A 1005 -1.50 18.26 -33.43
N PHE A 1006 -2.63 17.55 -33.34
CA PHE A 1006 -3.81 18.05 -32.63
C PHE A 1006 -3.62 18.05 -31.11
N LEU A 1007 -2.90 17.07 -30.55
CA LEU A 1007 -2.63 16.99 -29.12
C LEU A 1007 -1.67 18.09 -28.64
N ASP A 1008 -0.72 18.48 -29.50
CA ASP A 1008 0.38 19.37 -29.15
C ASP A 1008 -0.02 20.86 -29.23
N SER A 1009 0.31 21.61 -28.18
CA SER A 1009 -0.05 23.03 -28.02
C SER A 1009 0.69 23.96 -28.98
N THR A 1010 1.86 23.55 -29.49
CA THR A 1010 2.67 24.37 -30.41
C THR A 1010 2.19 24.25 -31.84
N SER A 1011 1.74 23.06 -32.27
CA SER A 1011 1.18 22.85 -33.61
C SER A 1011 -0.31 23.12 -33.73
N ASN A 1012 -1.07 23.02 -32.64
CA ASN A 1012 -2.50 23.28 -32.63
C ASN A 1012 -2.82 24.65 -32.03
N GLN A 1013 -2.91 25.66 -32.88
CA GLN A 1013 -3.27 27.04 -32.52
C GLN A 1013 -4.73 27.34 -32.86
N ARG A 1014 -5.56 26.31 -33.03
CA ARG A 1014 -6.98 26.49 -33.35
C ARG A 1014 -7.71 27.10 -32.16
N THR A 1015 -8.72 27.91 -32.48
CA THR A 1015 -9.61 28.54 -31.50
C THR A 1015 -11.01 27.91 -31.49
N ASP A 1016 -11.21 26.84 -32.26
CA ASP A 1016 -12.47 26.10 -32.30
C ASP A 1016 -12.46 24.91 -31.33
N GLU A 1017 -13.48 24.05 -31.41
CA GLU A 1017 -13.66 22.91 -30.50
C GLU A 1017 -12.57 21.83 -30.59
N TYR A 1018 -11.61 21.96 -31.50
CA TYR A 1018 -10.45 21.08 -31.63
C TYR A 1018 -9.14 21.71 -31.16
N GLY A 1019 -9.14 22.93 -30.62
CA GLY A 1019 -7.96 23.59 -30.05
C GLY A 1019 -8.24 24.33 -28.74
N GLY A 1020 -7.21 25.01 -28.22
CA GLY A 1020 -7.30 25.72 -26.94
C GLY A 1020 -7.09 24.81 -25.73
N SER A 1021 -8.14 24.25 -25.15
CA SER A 1021 -8.05 23.44 -23.92
C SER A 1021 -7.47 22.04 -24.17
N ILE A 1022 -7.00 21.39 -23.11
CA ILE A 1022 -6.53 19.98 -23.16
C ILE A 1022 -7.59 19.06 -23.75
N GLU A 1023 -8.85 19.24 -23.34
CA GLU A 1023 -9.98 18.41 -23.78
C GLU A 1023 -10.24 18.57 -25.29
N ASN A 1024 -10.21 19.81 -25.77
CA ASN A 1024 -10.44 20.10 -27.19
C ASN A 1024 -9.30 19.57 -28.07
N ARG A 1025 -8.04 19.71 -27.64
CA ARG A 1025 -6.88 19.14 -28.37
C ARG A 1025 -6.92 17.61 -28.49
N ALA A 1026 -7.46 16.92 -27.48
CA ALA A 1026 -7.64 15.47 -27.52
C ALA A 1026 -8.83 15.00 -28.37
N ARG A 1027 -9.77 15.91 -28.69
CA ARG A 1027 -11.04 15.58 -29.36
C ARG A 1027 -10.86 14.82 -30.66
N PHE A 1028 -9.98 15.30 -31.54
CA PHE A 1028 -9.76 14.67 -32.85
C PHE A 1028 -9.28 13.22 -32.73
N VAL A 1029 -8.39 12.94 -31.77
CA VAL A 1029 -7.90 11.59 -31.51
C VAL A 1029 -9.00 10.70 -30.96
N LEU A 1030 -9.75 11.19 -29.97
CA LEU A 1030 -10.83 10.44 -29.35
C LEU A 1030 -11.97 10.14 -30.34
N GLU A 1031 -12.36 11.10 -31.18
CA GLU A 1031 -13.38 10.90 -32.22
C GLU A 1031 -12.91 9.91 -33.29
N THR A 1032 -11.63 9.96 -33.69
CA THR A 1032 -11.07 8.96 -34.61
C THR A 1032 -11.09 7.57 -33.97
N VAL A 1033 -10.68 7.44 -32.71
CA VAL A 1033 -10.72 6.19 -31.96
C VAL A 1033 -12.15 5.66 -31.88
N ASP A 1034 -13.11 6.49 -31.46
CA ASP A 1034 -14.51 6.08 -31.32
C ASP A 1034 -15.11 5.61 -32.66
N ALA A 1035 -14.79 6.29 -33.76
CA ALA A 1035 -15.24 5.92 -35.10
C ALA A 1035 -14.64 4.59 -35.60
N ILE A 1036 -13.35 4.35 -35.35
CA ILE A 1036 -12.72 3.07 -35.70
C ILE A 1036 -13.24 1.94 -34.81
N VAL A 1037 -13.37 2.17 -33.50
CA VAL A 1037 -13.91 1.18 -32.55
C VAL A 1037 -15.31 0.74 -32.97
N GLU A 1038 -16.17 1.67 -33.35
CA GLU A 1038 -17.52 1.36 -33.86
C GLU A 1038 -17.48 0.52 -35.15
N ALA A 1039 -16.48 0.77 -36.00
CA ALA A 1039 -16.35 0.08 -37.29
C ALA A 1039 -15.79 -1.34 -37.18
N ILE A 1040 -14.87 -1.60 -36.24
CA ILE A 1040 -14.09 -2.86 -36.23
C ILE A 1040 -14.01 -3.60 -34.89
N GLY A 1041 -14.42 -2.97 -33.78
CA GLY A 1041 -14.25 -3.47 -32.42
C GLY A 1041 -13.03 -2.88 -31.70
N ALA A 1042 -13.15 -2.63 -30.40
CA ALA A 1042 -12.08 -2.04 -29.59
C ALA A 1042 -10.89 -2.99 -29.41
N GLU A 1043 -11.15 -4.29 -29.34
CA GLU A 1043 -10.17 -5.36 -29.21
C GLU A 1043 -9.25 -5.51 -30.43
N LYS A 1044 -9.51 -4.77 -31.52
CA LYS A 1044 -8.68 -4.74 -32.74
C LYS A 1044 -7.99 -3.41 -32.96
N LEU A 1045 -8.09 -2.46 -32.04
CA LEU A 1045 -7.47 -1.14 -32.17
C LEU A 1045 -6.42 -0.93 -31.09
N GLY A 1046 -5.19 -0.67 -31.51
CA GLY A 1046 -4.12 -0.10 -30.70
C GLY A 1046 -3.95 1.40 -30.99
N LEU A 1047 -3.43 2.15 -30.01
CA LEU A 1047 -3.11 3.57 -30.19
C LEU A 1047 -1.64 3.83 -29.88
N ARG A 1048 -0.91 4.43 -30.83
CA ARG A 1048 0.49 4.82 -30.62
C ARG A 1048 0.61 6.30 -30.27
N ILE A 1049 1.28 6.61 -29.15
CA ILE A 1049 1.52 7.97 -28.64
C ILE A 1049 3.00 8.21 -28.32
N SER A 1050 3.44 9.47 -28.36
CA SER A 1050 4.81 9.88 -28.00
C SER A 1050 4.80 11.11 -27.11
N PRO A 1051 4.51 10.97 -25.80
CA PRO A 1051 4.32 12.10 -24.90
C PRO A 1051 5.49 13.07 -24.81
N TYR A 1052 6.69 12.54 -24.98
CA TYR A 1052 7.93 13.27 -24.84
C TYR A 1052 8.44 13.82 -26.18
N GLY A 1053 7.96 13.25 -27.30
CA GLY A 1053 8.52 13.37 -28.65
C GLY A 1053 8.62 14.80 -29.16
N THR A 1054 9.79 15.20 -29.66
CA THR A 1054 10.02 16.50 -30.32
C THR A 1054 10.06 16.39 -31.86
N PHE A 1055 10.09 15.17 -32.39
CA PHE A 1055 10.08 14.92 -33.83
C PHE A 1055 8.82 15.53 -34.48
N GLY A 1056 8.99 16.15 -35.66
CA GLY A 1056 7.92 16.92 -36.30
C GLY A 1056 7.77 18.34 -35.73
N ASN A 1057 8.77 18.84 -35.00
CA ASN A 1057 8.75 20.12 -34.28
C ASN A 1057 7.58 20.21 -33.28
N MET A 1058 7.41 19.14 -32.49
CA MET A 1058 6.48 19.07 -31.37
C MET A 1058 7.16 19.60 -30.10
N SER A 1059 6.37 20.10 -29.15
CA SER A 1059 6.89 20.64 -27.89
C SER A 1059 7.56 19.58 -27.02
N GLY A 1060 6.96 18.39 -26.94
CA GLY A 1060 7.44 17.33 -26.05
C GLY A 1060 7.64 17.84 -24.62
N ILE A 1061 8.81 17.56 -24.04
CA ILE A 1061 9.15 17.94 -22.67
C ILE A 1061 9.31 19.45 -22.44
N SER A 1062 9.36 20.27 -23.50
CA SER A 1062 9.50 21.72 -23.36
C SER A 1062 8.20 22.42 -22.96
N ASP A 1063 7.03 21.80 -23.16
CA ASP A 1063 5.74 22.27 -22.62
C ASP A 1063 5.46 21.55 -21.31
N PRO A 1064 5.55 22.19 -20.13
CA PRO A 1064 5.29 21.54 -18.85
C PRO A 1064 3.90 20.91 -18.69
N ASN A 1065 2.95 21.21 -19.59
CA ASN A 1065 1.61 20.59 -19.60
C ASN A 1065 1.52 19.33 -20.48
N TYR A 1066 2.61 18.87 -21.11
CA TYR A 1066 2.58 17.67 -21.96
C TYR A 1066 1.95 16.48 -21.21
N LEU A 1067 2.34 16.26 -19.95
CA LEU A 1067 1.86 15.13 -19.18
C LEU A 1067 0.36 15.26 -18.86
N ALA A 1068 -0.14 16.47 -18.62
CA ALA A 1068 -1.56 16.71 -18.43
C ALA A 1068 -2.37 16.35 -19.68
N GLN A 1069 -1.85 16.70 -20.87
CA GLN A 1069 -2.47 16.38 -22.16
C GLN A 1069 -2.58 14.86 -22.39
N TYR A 1070 -1.50 14.13 -22.17
CA TYR A 1070 -1.48 12.68 -22.39
C TYR A 1070 -2.18 11.91 -21.28
N ALA A 1071 -2.10 12.35 -20.01
CA ALA A 1071 -2.89 11.78 -18.92
C ALA A 1071 -4.40 11.93 -19.17
N TYR A 1072 -4.85 13.07 -19.73
CA TYR A 1072 -6.24 13.25 -20.13
C TYR A 1072 -6.65 12.28 -21.24
N LEU A 1073 -5.84 12.18 -22.30
CA LEU A 1073 -6.11 11.24 -23.40
C LEU A 1073 -6.22 9.79 -22.88
N VAL A 1074 -5.27 9.34 -22.06
CA VAL A 1074 -5.26 7.99 -21.48
C VAL A 1074 -6.44 7.79 -20.53
N GLY A 1075 -6.78 8.78 -19.70
CA GLY A 1075 -7.93 8.69 -18.79
C GLY A 1075 -9.27 8.60 -19.54
N GLU A 1076 -9.44 9.33 -20.64
CA GLU A 1076 -10.61 9.21 -21.51
C GLU A 1076 -10.69 7.84 -22.22
N LEU A 1077 -9.55 7.22 -22.52
CA LEU A 1077 -9.51 5.84 -23.03
C LEU A 1077 -9.85 4.82 -21.94
N GLU A 1078 -9.38 4.99 -20.70
CA GLU A 1078 -9.76 4.10 -19.60
C GLU A 1078 -11.26 4.22 -19.27
N LYS A 1079 -11.85 5.43 -19.34
CA LYS A 1079 -13.32 5.59 -19.23
C LYS A 1079 -14.08 4.81 -20.30
N ARG A 1080 -13.57 4.75 -21.52
CA ARG A 1080 -14.15 3.93 -22.61
C ARG A 1080 -13.97 2.44 -22.30
N ALA A 1081 -12.81 2.05 -21.77
CA ALA A 1081 -12.52 0.69 -21.38
C ALA A 1081 -13.44 0.18 -20.25
N LEU A 1082 -13.72 1.01 -19.24
CA LEU A 1082 -14.70 0.72 -18.17
C LEU A 1082 -16.13 0.54 -18.70
N LYS A 1083 -16.43 1.04 -19.91
CA LYS A 1083 -17.70 0.84 -20.62
C LYS A 1083 -17.65 -0.32 -21.64
N GLY A 1084 -16.65 -1.19 -21.55
CA GLY A 1084 -16.48 -2.35 -22.43
C GLY A 1084 -15.79 -2.07 -23.77
N LYS A 1085 -15.29 -0.85 -24.00
CA LYS A 1085 -14.56 -0.47 -25.22
C LYS A 1085 -13.04 -0.43 -24.98
N ARG A 1086 -12.47 -1.49 -24.38
CA ARG A 1086 -11.03 -1.55 -24.08
C ARG A 1086 -10.23 -1.78 -25.36
N LEU A 1087 -9.33 -0.84 -25.66
CA LEU A 1087 -8.39 -0.96 -26.77
C LEU A 1087 -7.46 -2.16 -26.60
N ALA A 1088 -6.98 -2.72 -27.71
CA ALA A 1088 -6.04 -3.84 -27.72
C ALA A 1088 -4.75 -3.50 -26.95
N TYR A 1089 -4.22 -2.29 -27.12
CA TYR A 1089 -3.07 -1.77 -26.38
C TYR A 1089 -2.91 -0.24 -26.55
N ILE A 1090 -2.11 0.36 -25.67
CA ILE A 1090 -1.50 1.68 -25.90
C ILE A 1090 0.00 1.48 -26.12
N HIS A 1091 0.53 1.99 -27.24
CA HIS A 1091 1.93 1.92 -27.59
C HIS A 1091 2.61 3.27 -27.33
N ILE A 1092 3.50 3.31 -26.34
CA ILE A 1092 4.19 4.52 -25.89
C ILE A 1092 5.66 4.52 -26.32
N LEU A 1093 6.12 5.67 -26.81
CA LEU A 1093 7.54 5.94 -27.02
C LEU A 1093 8.16 6.53 -25.76
N GLU A 1094 9.26 5.91 -25.34
CA GLU A 1094 10.05 6.32 -24.19
C GLU A 1094 10.87 7.59 -24.48
N PRO A 1095 11.14 8.43 -23.46
CA PRO A 1095 11.97 9.63 -23.61
C PRO A 1095 13.39 9.32 -24.13
N ARG A 1096 13.94 8.14 -23.84
CA ARG A 1096 15.25 7.71 -24.37
C ARG A 1096 15.29 7.63 -25.90
N ALA A 1097 14.13 7.57 -26.56
CA ALA A 1097 14.01 7.56 -28.02
C ALA A 1097 13.83 8.95 -28.65
N LEU A 1098 13.96 10.06 -27.89
CA LEU A 1098 13.68 11.42 -28.37
C LEU A 1098 14.52 11.88 -29.58
N ALA A 1099 15.80 11.53 -29.61
CA ALA A 1099 16.72 11.86 -30.71
C ALA A 1099 16.82 10.75 -31.78
N ALA A 1100 16.14 9.62 -31.56
CA ALA A 1100 16.36 8.37 -32.31
C ALA A 1100 16.04 8.47 -33.81
N ALA A 1101 15.21 9.42 -34.23
CA ALA A 1101 14.89 9.59 -35.65
C ALA A 1101 16.12 10.02 -36.48
N ILE A 1102 17.06 10.78 -35.90
CA ILE A 1102 18.16 11.42 -36.62
C ILE A 1102 19.56 10.95 -36.21
N SER A 1103 19.74 10.43 -34.99
CA SER A 1103 21.03 9.89 -34.53
C SER A 1103 20.86 8.63 -33.67
N ASP A 1104 21.97 7.93 -33.43
CA ASP A 1104 22.07 6.85 -32.44
C ASP A 1104 22.50 7.38 -31.06
N GLU A 1105 22.88 8.65 -30.96
CA GLU A 1105 23.28 9.27 -29.69
C GLU A 1105 22.08 9.37 -28.75
N VAL A 1106 22.28 8.92 -27.51
CA VAL A 1106 21.33 9.13 -26.41
C VAL A 1106 21.66 10.47 -25.80
N ASP A 1107 20.67 11.34 -25.62
CA ASP A 1107 20.85 12.56 -24.84
C ASP A 1107 21.19 12.16 -23.39
N PRO A 1108 22.39 12.49 -22.87
CA PRO A 1108 22.80 12.09 -21.53
C PRO A 1108 21.84 12.60 -20.44
N SER A 1109 21.14 13.71 -20.69
CA SER A 1109 20.14 14.24 -19.75
C SER A 1109 18.93 13.31 -19.57
N LEU A 1110 18.73 12.35 -20.47
CA LEU A 1110 17.62 11.41 -20.47
C LEU A 1110 18.02 10.01 -19.99
N GLU A 1111 19.27 9.76 -19.58
CA GLU A 1111 19.70 8.46 -19.05
C GLU A 1111 18.88 8.03 -17.80
N ASN A 1112 18.50 9.00 -16.97
CA ASN A 1112 17.70 8.77 -15.75
C ASN A 1112 16.18 8.78 -15.98
N SER A 1113 15.71 8.81 -17.24
CA SER A 1113 14.28 8.93 -17.59
C SER A 1113 13.53 7.59 -17.69
N THR A 1114 14.11 6.48 -17.20
CA THR A 1114 13.59 5.13 -17.44
C THR A 1114 12.15 4.92 -16.94
N GLU A 1115 11.78 5.57 -15.84
CA GLU A 1115 10.45 5.41 -15.24
C GLU A 1115 9.46 6.53 -15.62
N TRP A 1116 9.82 7.51 -16.46
CA TRP A 1116 8.93 8.64 -16.77
C TRP A 1116 7.59 8.20 -17.39
N SER A 1117 7.61 7.15 -18.22
CA SER A 1117 6.38 6.61 -18.83
C SER A 1117 5.48 5.88 -17.84
N ASP A 1118 5.90 5.69 -16.57
CA ASP A 1118 5.13 4.89 -15.60
C ASP A 1118 3.79 5.53 -15.21
N PHE A 1119 3.61 6.82 -15.48
CA PHE A 1119 2.31 7.49 -15.36
C PHE A 1119 1.20 6.74 -16.09
N ILE A 1120 1.52 6.02 -17.18
CA ILE A 1120 0.51 5.28 -17.94
C ILE A 1120 -0.15 4.20 -17.09
N TYR A 1121 0.60 3.52 -16.21
CA TYR A 1121 0.07 2.44 -15.36
C TYR A 1121 -0.77 2.95 -14.19
N THR A 1122 -0.65 4.25 -13.85
CA THR A 1122 -1.48 4.87 -12.81
C THR A 1122 -2.90 5.15 -13.30
N VAL A 1123 -3.14 5.06 -14.61
CA VAL A 1123 -4.44 5.33 -15.25
C VAL A 1123 -4.91 4.14 -16.09
N TRP A 1124 -4.10 3.66 -17.03
CA TRP A 1124 -4.46 2.58 -17.96
C TRP A 1124 -4.22 1.21 -17.34
N LYS A 1125 -5.27 0.37 -17.36
CA LYS A 1125 -5.19 -1.01 -16.83
C LYS A 1125 -5.00 -2.08 -17.92
N GLY A 1126 -5.04 -1.69 -19.19
CA GLY A 1126 -4.87 -2.60 -20.33
C GLY A 1126 -3.40 -2.87 -20.70
N VAL A 1127 -3.18 -3.43 -21.89
CA VAL A 1127 -1.84 -3.71 -22.41
C VAL A 1127 -1.11 -2.42 -22.77
N VAL A 1128 0.17 -2.33 -22.41
CA VAL A 1128 1.09 -1.25 -22.77
C VAL A 1128 2.23 -1.82 -23.59
N ILE A 1129 2.45 -1.29 -24.79
CA ILE A 1129 3.66 -1.56 -25.59
C ILE A 1129 4.64 -0.41 -25.35
N ARG A 1130 5.83 -0.69 -24.82
CA ARG A 1130 6.89 0.32 -24.64
C ARG A 1130 7.95 0.18 -25.73
N ALA A 1131 8.33 1.29 -26.36
CA ALA A 1131 9.42 1.36 -27.33
C ALA A 1131 10.43 2.43 -26.93
N GLY A 1132 11.70 2.05 -26.73
CA GLY A 1132 12.67 2.96 -26.10
C GLY A 1132 14.08 2.45 -25.94
N ASP A 1133 14.71 2.03 -27.04
CA ASP A 1133 16.12 1.64 -27.07
C ASP A 1133 16.51 0.47 -26.13
N TYR A 1134 15.62 -0.51 -26.01
CA TYR A 1134 15.81 -1.69 -25.16
C TYR A 1134 16.93 -2.63 -25.63
N GLY A 1135 17.31 -2.59 -26.91
CA GLY A 1135 18.42 -3.41 -27.43
C GLY A 1135 19.77 -3.04 -26.82
N ARG A 1136 19.94 -1.76 -26.44
CA ARG A 1136 21.14 -1.27 -25.75
C ARG A 1136 21.02 -1.25 -24.23
N ASN A 1137 19.80 -1.45 -23.72
CA ASN A 1137 19.46 -1.36 -22.30
C ASN A 1137 18.70 -2.63 -21.83
N PRO A 1138 19.33 -3.82 -21.86
CA PRO A 1138 18.65 -5.08 -21.57
C PRO A 1138 18.13 -5.16 -20.11
N GLU A 1139 18.83 -4.55 -19.15
CA GLU A 1139 18.37 -4.50 -17.75
C GLU A 1139 17.10 -3.65 -17.58
N VAL A 1140 16.96 -2.59 -18.38
CA VAL A 1140 15.72 -1.79 -18.38
C VAL A 1140 14.59 -2.57 -19.05
N ALA A 1141 14.89 -3.37 -20.09
CA ALA A 1141 13.91 -4.26 -20.70
C ALA A 1141 13.40 -5.30 -19.70
N GLN A 1142 14.30 -5.92 -18.93
CA GLN A 1142 13.96 -6.85 -17.85
C GLN A 1142 13.06 -6.17 -16.81
N ARG A 1143 13.49 -5.05 -16.22
CA ARG A 1143 12.73 -4.32 -15.20
C ARG A 1143 11.34 -3.88 -15.70
N HIS A 1144 11.26 -3.37 -16.92
CA HIS A 1144 9.98 -2.93 -17.48
C HIS A 1144 9.08 -4.12 -17.84
N SER A 1145 9.62 -5.29 -18.14
CA SER A 1145 8.81 -6.49 -18.38
C SER A 1145 8.11 -7.02 -17.14
N GLU A 1146 8.61 -6.69 -15.95
CA GLU A 1146 7.99 -7.02 -14.66
C GLU A 1146 6.75 -6.16 -14.37
N LYS A 1147 6.57 -5.05 -15.10
CA LYS A 1147 5.37 -4.21 -14.99
C LYS A 1147 4.16 -4.98 -15.55
N PRO A 1148 2.95 -4.80 -14.97
CA PRO A 1148 1.76 -5.52 -15.41
C PRO A 1148 1.44 -5.21 -16.87
N ASN A 1149 0.92 -6.21 -17.60
CA ASN A 1149 0.40 -6.07 -18.97
C ASN A 1149 1.37 -5.39 -19.96
N THR A 1150 2.69 -5.58 -19.78
CA THR A 1150 3.70 -4.86 -20.56
C THR A 1150 4.32 -5.71 -21.67
N ILE A 1151 4.42 -5.13 -22.86
CA ILE A 1151 5.11 -5.65 -24.03
C ILE A 1151 6.28 -4.72 -24.36
N ILE A 1152 7.43 -5.28 -24.68
CA ILE A 1152 8.61 -4.51 -25.10
C ILE A 1152 8.77 -4.59 -26.61
N ALA A 1153 8.73 -3.44 -27.27
CA ALA A 1153 8.88 -3.36 -28.71
C ALA A 1153 10.30 -3.01 -29.13
N TYR A 1154 10.82 -3.75 -30.11
CA TYR A 1154 12.12 -3.54 -30.72
C TYR A 1154 11.95 -3.13 -32.19
N GLY A 1155 12.55 -2.00 -32.56
CA GLY A 1155 12.64 -1.52 -33.94
C GLY A 1155 13.95 -1.92 -34.60
N ARG A 1156 14.98 -1.08 -34.45
CA ARG A 1156 16.26 -1.20 -35.18
C ARG A 1156 16.95 -2.56 -35.05
N PHE A 1157 17.05 -3.12 -33.85
CA PHE A 1157 17.65 -4.44 -33.67
C PHE A 1157 16.80 -5.56 -34.25
N PHE A 1158 15.49 -5.41 -34.31
CA PHE A 1158 14.61 -6.40 -34.95
C PHE A 1158 14.66 -6.27 -36.49
N ILE A 1159 15.09 -5.11 -37.01
CA ILE A 1159 15.45 -4.97 -38.44
C ILE A 1159 16.63 -5.88 -38.77
N SER A 1160 17.73 -5.82 -38.01
CA SER A 1160 18.96 -6.57 -38.33
C SER A 1160 18.98 -8.02 -37.83
N ASN A 1161 18.01 -8.41 -37.00
CA ASN A 1161 17.91 -9.73 -36.38
C ASN A 1161 16.51 -10.31 -36.64
N PRO A 1162 16.27 -11.01 -37.76
CA PRO A 1162 14.96 -11.62 -38.05
C PRO A 1162 14.52 -12.65 -36.98
N ASP A 1163 15.49 -13.25 -36.29
CA ASP A 1163 15.34 -14.21 -35.19
C ASP A 1163 15.51 -13.57 -33.79
N LEU A 1164 15.25 -12.26 -33.64
CA LEU A 1164 15.54 -11.52 -32.40
C LEU A 1164 15.01 -12.19 -31.13
N VAL A 1165 13.78 -12.72 -31.15
CA VAL A 1165 13.17 -13.36 -29.97
C VAL A 1165 13.99 -14.58 -29.52
N GLU A 1166 14.42 -15.43 -30.46
CA GLU A 1166 15.31 -16.57 -30.15
C GLU A 1166 16.65 -16.08 -29.58
N ARG A 1167 17.20 -14.99 -30.11
CA ARG A 1167 18.45 -14.42 -29.59
C ARG A 1167 18.32 -13.89 -28.17
N LEU A 1168 17.23 -13.19 -27.86
CA LEU A 1168 16.96 -12.68 -26.51
C LEU A 1168 16.70 -13.82 -25.51
N GLN A 1169 16.05 -14.89 -25.95
CA GLN A 1169 15.81 -16.08 -25.13
C GLN A 1169 17.13 -16.73 -24.68
N HIS A 1170 18.08 -16.87 -25.58
CA HIS A 1170 19.33 -17.60 -25.30
C HIS A 1170 20.52 -16.70 -24.96
N GLY A 1171 20.36 -15.37 -25.01
CA GLY A 1171 21.47 -14.44 -24.87
C GLY A 1171 22.47 -14.50 -26.03
N TYR A 1172 21.99 -14.83 -27.24
CA TYR A 1172 22.82 -14.86 -28.45
C TYR A 1172 23.18 -13.44 -28.90
N LYS A 1173 24.32 -13.32 -29.58
CA LYS A 1173 24.83 -12.03 -30.04
C LYS A 1173 23.88 -11.41 -31.08
N LEU A 1174 23.58 -10.12 -30.93
CA LEU A 1174 22.80 -9.37 -31.90
C LEU A 1174 23.67 -8.89 -33.06
N THR A 1175 23.16 -9.02 -34.28
CA THR A 1175 23.70 -8.39 -35.48
C THR A 1175 23.42 -6.89 -35.42
N ALA A 1176 24.45 -6.06 -35.60
CA ALA A 1176 24.29 -4.61 -35.69
C ALA A 1176 23.43 -4.23 -36.91
N TYR A 1177 22.66 -3.16 -36.80
CA TYR A 1177 21.92 -2.59 -37.92
C TYR A 1177 22.78 -1.56 -38.67
N ASP A 1178 22.54 -1.41 -39.97
CA ASP A 1178 23.13 -0.32 -40.77
C ASP A 1178 22.08 0.74 -41.11
N ARG A 1179 22.21 1.94 -40.52
CA ARG A 1179 21.28 3.06 -40.78
C ARG A 1179 21.29 3.53 -42.22
N ASN A 1180 22.40 3.40 -42.94
CA ASN A 1180 22.52 3.85 -44.33
C ASN A 1180 21.59 3.06 -45.28
N THR A 1181 21.17 1.87 -44.85
CA THR A 1181 20.29 0.98 -45.63
C THR A 1181 18.80 1.16 -45.32
N PHE A 1182 18.43 1.97 -44.31
CA PHE A 1182 17.05 2.03 -43.81
C PHE A 1182 16.06 2.48 -44.89
N TYR A 1183 16.44 3.44 -45.73
CA TYR A 1183 15.55 4.04 -46.74
C TYR A 1183 16.03 3.82 -48.19
N THR A 1184 16.87 2.82 -48.43
CA THR A 1184 17.24 2.42 -49.80
C THR A 1184 16.09 1.64 -50.46
N HIS A 1185 16.15 1.45 -51.78
CA HIS A 1185 15.15 0.69 -52.55
C HIS A 1185 15.66 -0.70 -53.02
N THR A 1186 16.81 -1.16 -52.52
CA THR A 1186 17.43 -2.47 -52.85
C THR A 1186 17.20 -3.48 -51.73
N LYS A 1187 17.49 -4.78 -51.91
CA LYS A 1187 17.36 -5.78 -50.81
C LYS A 1187 18.24 -5.51 -49.59
N ASP A 1188 19.28 -4.68 -49.75
CA ASP A 1188 20.33 -4.47 -48.77
C ASP A 1188 19.78 -3.84 -47.48
N GLY A 1189 20.16 -4.41 -46.34
CA GLY A 1189 19.69 -4.06 -45.01
C GLY A 1189 18.19 -4.23 -44.78
N TYR A 1190 17.55 -5.18 -45.46
CA TYR A 1190 16.10 -5.43 -45.37
C TYR A 1190 15.77 -6.92 -45.34
N THR A 1191 16.07 -7.66 -46.41
CA THR A 1191 15.83 -9.11 -46.48
C THR A 1191 17.11 -9.95 -46.48
N ASP A 1192 18.28 -9.31 -46.42
CA ASP A 1192 19.61 -9.91 -46.50
C ASP A 1192 20.29 -10.17 -45.13
N TYR A 1193 19.62 -9.84 -44.02
CA TYR A 1193 20.10 -10.15 -42.68
C TYR A 1193 19.91 -11.64 -42.36
N LYS A 1194 21.01 -12.29 -41.93
CA LYS A 1194 21.02 -13.72 -41.55
C LYS A 1194 20.57 -13.94 -40.11
N THR A 1195 19.90 -15.06 -39.89
CA THR A 1195 19.63 -15.62 -38.56
C THR A 1195 20.93 -16.06 -37.88
N TYR A 1196 20.90 -16.21 -36.56
CA TYR A 1196 22.06 -16.65 -35.79
C TYR A 1196 22.50 -18.06 -36.20
N LYS A 1197 21.55 -18.95 -36.51
CA LYS A 1197 21.82 -20.31 -36.98
C LYS A 1197 22.53 -20.32 -38.34
N GLU A 1198 22.12 -19.46 -39.27
CA GLU A 1198 22.79 -19.30 -40.57
C GLU A 1198 24.21 -18.74 -40.40
N ILE A 1199 24.40 -17.77 -39.50
CA ILE A 1199 25.73 -17.23 -39.17
C ILE A 1199 26.64 -18.34 -38.61
N LEU A 1200 26.14 -19.18 -37.70
CA LEU A 1200 26.90 -20.31 -37.17
C LEU A 1200 27.22 -21.35 -38.25
N ALA A 1201 26.26 -21.67 -39.12
CA ALA A 1201 26.47 -22.60 -40.23
C ALA A 1201 27.56 -22.11 -41.19
N ASP A 1202 27.58 -20.82 -41.53
CA ASP A 1202 28.61 -20.22 -42.38
C ASP A 1202 29.99 -20.22 -41.71
N GLN A 1203 30.06 -20.02 -40.40
CA GLN A 1203 31.32 -20.09 -39.63
C GLN A 1203 31.86 -21.52 -39.53
N THR A 1204 30.99 -22.54 -39.50
CA THR A 1204 31.40 -23.96 -39.52
C THR A 1204 31.80 -24.47 -40.91
N VAL A 1205 31.48 -23.74 -41.98
CA VAL A 1205 31.89 -24.07 -43.36
C VAL A 1205 33.16 -23.30 -43.77
N SER A 1206 33.54 -22.24 -43.05
CA SER A 1206 34.78 -21.47 -43.27
C SER A 1206 35.95 -21.85 -42.35
N ALA A 1207 35.73 -22.72 -41.37
CA ALA A 1207 36.74 -23.39 -40.52
C ALA A 1207 36.97 -24.82 -41.01
#